data_AF-A0A0D2UL90-F1
#
_entry.id   AF-A0A0D2UL90-F1
#
_cell.length_a   1.000
_cell.length_b   1.000
_cell.length_c   1.000
_cell.angle_alpha   90.00
_cell.angle_beta   90.00
_cell.angle_gamma   90.00
#
_symmetry.space_group_name_H-M   'P 1'
#
loop_
_entity.id
_entity.type
_entity.pdbx_description
1 polymer ?
#
loop_
_entity_poly.entity_id
_entity_poly.type
_entity_poly.pdbx_seq_one_letter_code
_entity_poly.pdbx_strand_id
1 'polypeptide(L)'
;MSTAAAPKTEKQWLSLYAEQLRKELTKRAATATVPANTGNNSSSVASSSNSDPSSSAAGLTDDAPPPPAKGTTFIFSSNELEDVAGPGEIQTLLGEHGLQLELLDRQLPQELFNKLVGPIAVEPRYLSGVGGVGKSSILLMLVVLVMRHNKAFFSRYAASRAADAAPAPAPAPAPAPAPAPAPALAPGSFDGVIFLIYLPETAAFVGQQPEVAASQLIGDMRIANRRLLSSGFLDEPAFRKLKAAFVEDDGPSLDQWGRINAALAGLKPEGHRFRTLVLIDQWNSIIHAKALPVGDEDQLKADHPAQAFYRLSTRFGFSFFVAAVSSSPRMDSSNAFSGAQCGGAEQPIEFLTDEEAETLRAIWYYRNPPFRITAASMKQLHLKFGGVARILQYYATSQSHKNPEAEFRRLCEQYYDHRLDRLIERLRPTTEFTSLVCDLATIVARTSIPERTPEVWLQTGLMKAHPTEADQLVPVSDLVRAAAVSRFNAERAGLMRIVFDNPATTWSALEIFVLSCLQYASQTLKGTNLSHQAVLELTITVDNVHVLDRSITNLGAKNYLAAFNGDQPFPVGTLLVPGWSNHPVADAVLLTRQNDDSNVLIFFQISKSSYADHQTKLPHLASDTIGNASVLDVYRGLFGLTNNKAYDTPHIAEGKLDGTLVKYVYATLAQKPLTKAQGEKKKEKTKERKKGKDQKDQEPHHVFLMREEHVKVLDSEAWAAR
;
A
#
# COMPACT_ATOMS: atom_id res chain seq x y z
N MET A 1 4.60 -32.03 -43.12
CA MET A 1 5.20 -30.69 -42.93
C MET A 1 4.06 -29.74 -42.58
N SER A 2 3.96 -29.34 -41.31
CA SER A 2 2.86 -28.52 -40.79
C SER A 2 3.30 -27.06 -40.75
N THR A 3 2.61 -26.19 -41.48
CA THR A 3 2.86 -24.74 -41.51
C THR A 3 2.26 -24.10 -40.26
N ALA A 4 3.11 -23.75 -39.30
CA ALA A 4 2.73 -22.96 -38.14
C ALA A 4 2.29 -21.55 -38.60
N ALA A 5 1.08 -21.14 -38.20
CA ALA A 5 0.56 -19.81 -38.48
C ALA A 5 1.41 -18.75 -37.77
N ALA A 6 1.73 -17.66 -38.48
CA ALA A 6 2.49 -16.55 -37.93
C ALA A 6 1.80 -15.93 -36.69
N PRO A 7 2.57 -15.48 -35.69
CA PRO A 7 2.02 -14.84 -34.49
C PRO A 7 1.26 -13.56 -34.86
N LYS A 8 0.07 -13.39 -34.27
CA LYS A 8 -0.79 -12.23 -34.50
C LYS A 8 -0.15 -10.95 -33.98
N THR A 9 -0.26 -9.87 -34.74
CA THR A 9 0.24 -8.54 -34.34
C THR A 9 -0.65 -7.93 -33.25
N GLU A 10 -0.11 -7.00 -32.47
CA GLU A 10 -0.83 -6.29 -31.40
C GLU A 10 -2.15 -5.65 -31.87
N LYS A 11 -2.15 -5.10 -33.09
CA LYS A 11 -3.36 -4.53 -33.73
C LYS A 11 -4.44 -5.60 -33.99
N GLN A 12 -4.04 -6.84 -34.32
CA GLN A 12 -4.96 -7.96 -34.49
C GLN A 12 -5.49 -8.47 -33.15
N TRP A 13 -4.68 -8.41 -32.08
CA TRP A 13 -5.12 -8.71 -30.72
C TRP A 13 -6.16 -7.71 -30.22
N LEU A 14 -5.93 -6.41 -30.41
CA LEU A 14 -6.86 -5.35 -30.02
C LEU A 14 -8.17 -5.42 -30.81
N SER A 15 -8.12 -5.75 -32.11
CA SER A 15 -9.32 -5.98 -32.93
C SER A 15 -10.13 -7.18 -32.46
N LEU A 16 -9.48 -8.30 -32.13
CA LEU A 16 -10.15 -9.50 -31.61
C LEU A 16 -10.80 -9.23 -30.25
N TYR A 17 -10.11 -8.48 -29.39
CA TYR A 17 -10.62 -8.09 -28.07
C TYR A 17 -11.84 -7.17 -28.17
N ALA A 18 -11.79 -6.16 -29.05
CA ALA A 18 -12.92 -5.26 -29.29
C ALA A 18 -14.16 -6.00 -29.88
N GLU A 19 -13.94 -7.01 -30.72
CA GLU A 19 -15.03 -7.80 -31.29
C GLU A 19 -15.64 -8.77 -30.26
N GLN A 20 -14.83 -9.35 -29.36
CA GLN A 20 -15.30 -10.13 -28.22
C GLN A 20 -16.11 -9.28 -27.24
N LEU A 21 -15.64 -8.07 -26.94
CA LEU A 21 -16.32 -7.13 -26.06
C LEU A 21 -17.68 -6.72 -26.63
N ARG A 22 -17.77 -6.45 -27.95
CA ARG A 22 -19.06 -6.20 -28.62
C ARG A 22 -20.01 -7.39 -28.52
N LYS A 23 -19.54 -8.62 -28.73
CA LYS A 23 -20.38 -9.83 -28.64
C LYS A 23 -20.96 -10.04 -27.23
N GLU A 24 -20.17 -9.78 -26.19
CA GLU A 24 -20.62 -9.85 -24.80
C GLU A 24 -21.62 -8.75 -24.44
N LEU A 25 -21.42 -7.52 -24.91
CA LEU A 25 -22.36 -6.41 -24.70
C LEU A 25 -23.71 -6.66 -25.39
N THR A 26 -23.71 -7.19 -26.61
CA THR A 26 -24.95 -7.53 -27.33
C THR A 26 -25.70 -8.69 -26.65
N LYS A 27 -24.99 -9.66 -26.07
CA LYS A 27 -25.57 -10.78 -25.32
C LYS A 27 -26.25 -10.32 -24.02
N ARG A 28 -25.68 -9.31 -23.35
CA ARG A 28 -26.27 -8.70 -22.14
C ARG A 28 -27.48 -7.81 -22.46
N ALA A 29 -27.47 -7.11 -23.59
CA ALA A 29 -28.62 -6.33 -24.05
C ALA A 29 -29.84 -7.23 -24.38
N ALA A 30 -29.60 -8.44 -24.90
CA ALA A 30 -30.66 -9.40 -25.22
C ALA A 30 -31.31 -10.08 -23.99
N THR A 31 -30.69 -9.99 -22.80
CA THR A 31 -31.21 -10.59 -21.56
C THR A 31 -32.01 -9.59 -20.71
N ALA A 32 -32.11 -8.32 -21.12
CA ALA A 32 -32.76 -7.24 -20.36
C ALA A 32 -34.22 -6.94 -20.75
N THR A 33 -34.85 -7.75 -21.61
CA THR A 33 -36.28 -7.62 -21.92
C THR A 33 -37.12 -8.56 -21.05
N VAL A 34 -37.74 -8.01 -19.99
CA VAL A 34 -38.86 -8.64 -19.27
C VAL A 34 -40.16 -7.93 -19.67
N PRO A 35 -41.28 -8.64 -19.92
CA PRO A 35 -42.51 -8.04 -20.41
C PRO A 35 -43.31 -7.39 -19.29
N ALA A 36 -44.01 -6.30 -19.64
CA ALA A 36 -44.99 -5.65 -18.79
C ALA A 36 -46.19 -6.57 -18.53
N ASN A 37 -46.59 -6.73 -17.26
CA ASN A 37 -47.96 -7.15 -16.96
C ASN A 37 -48.53 -6.46 -15.71
N THR A 38 -49.72 -5.93 -15.95
CA THR A 38 -50.65 -5.17 -15.10
C THR A 38 -51.42 -6.07 -14.13
N GLY A 39 -51.79 -5.55 -12.95
CA GLY A 39 -53.06 -5.93 -12.28
C GLY A 39 -53.02 -6.40 -10.82
N ASN A 40 -53.42 -5.49 -9.92
CA ASN A 40 -54.40 -5.59 -8.82
C ASN A 40 -54.43 -6.74 -7.77
N ASN A 41 -54.42 -6.25 -6.51
CA ASN A 41 -55.31 -6.52 -5.36
C ASN A 41 -55.19 -7.75 -4.42
N SER A 42 -55.07 -7.40 -3.14
CA SER A 42 -55.76 -7.88 -1.91
C SER A 42 -55.35 -9.18 -1.18
N SER A 43 -54.79 -8.96 0.02
CA SER A 43 -55.09 -9.55 1.36
C SER A 43 -55.39 -11.05 1.56
N SER A 44 -54.61 -11.74 2.43
CA SER A 44 -55.02 -12.21 3.79
C SER A 44 -54.24 -13.45 4.30
N VAL A 45 -53.71 -13.33 5.54
CA VAL A 45 -53.80 -14.23 6.74
C VAL A 45 -53.35 -15.72 6.70
N ALA A 46 -52.41 -16.01 7.63
CA ALA A 46 -52.25 -17.18 8.55
C ALA A 46 -51.43 -18.46 8.20
N SER A 47 -50.36 -18.66 9.01
CA SER A 47 -49.87 -19.88 9.75
C SER A 47 -49.71 -21.23 9.01
N SER A 48 -48.71 -22.11 9.19
CA SER A 48 -47.90 -22.53 10.36
C SER A 48 -46.90 -23.65 9.94
N SER A 49 -45.77 -23.74 10.67
CA SER A 49 -44.99 -24.95 11.10
C SER A 49 -44.52 -26.03 10.09
N ASN A 50 -43.20 -26.23 9.92
CA ASN A 50 -42.36 -27.17 10.71
C ASN A 50 -40.90 -27.37 10.18
N SER A 51 -39.93 -27.19 11.11
CA SER A 51 -38.68 -27.96 11.39
C SER A 51 -37.61 -28.35 10.32
N ASP A 52 -36.47 -27.63 10.37
CA ASP A 52 -35.02 -28.05 10.44
C ASP A 52 -34.32 -28.95 9.39
N PRO A 53 -32.96 -28.89 9.21
CA PRO A 53 -31.93 -28.28 10.07
C PRO A 53 -30.86 -27.35 9.42
N SER A 54 -30.37 -26.42 10.25
CA SER A 54 -29.03 -25.82 10.33
C SER A 54 -28.13 -25.70 9.09
N SER A 55 -28.21 -24.55 8.42
CA SER A 55 -27.02 -23.88 7.86
C SER A 55 -26.89 -22.55 8.60
N SER A 56 -25.76 -22.33 9.27
CA SER A 56 -25.49 -21.11 10.04
C SER A 56 -25.20 -19.94 9.10
N ALA A 57 -26.24 -19.44 8.43
CA ALA A 57 -26.35 -18.04 8.06
C ALA A 57 -26.75 -17.27 9.32
N ALA A 58 -25.76 -16.82 10.10
CA ALA A 58 -26.00 -15.83 11.14
C ALA A 58 -26.52 -14.55 10.46
N GLY A 59 -27.73 -14.14 10.86
CA GLY A 59 -28.56 -13.17 10.17
C GLY A 59 -27.90 -11.81 9.95
N LEU A 60 -27.94 -11.36 8.70
CA LEU A 60 -27.90 -9.96 8.35
C LEU A 60 -29.20 -9.32 8.84
N THR A 61 -29.25 -8.84 10.08
CA THR A 61 -30.11 -7.70 10.38
C THR A 61 -29.62 -6.55 9.51
N ASP A 62 -30.56 -5.81 8.90
CA ASP A 62 -30.32 -4.73 7.96
C ASP A 62 -29.57 -3.57 8.64
N ASP A 63 -28.24 -3.70 8.81
CA ASP A 63 -27.31 -2.69 9.34
C ASP A 63 -26.98 -1.67 8.24
N ALA A 64 -28.05 -1.15 7.62
CA ALA A 64 -27.97 -0.14 6.60
C ALA A 64 -27.34 1.12 7.22
N PRO A 65 -26.18 1.59 6.72
CA PRO A 65 -25.65 2.89 7.14
C PRO A 65 -26.70 3.96 6.85
N PRO A 66 -26.77 5.04 7.67
CA PRO A 66 -27.48 6.22 7.24
C PRO A 66 -26.90 6.70 5.88
N PRO A 67 -27.72 7.33 5.02
CA PRO A 67 -27.20 7.98 3.83
C PRO A 67 -26.04 8.93 4.17
N PRO A 68 -25.04 9.06 3.30
CA PRO A 68 -23.92 9.96 3.55
C PRO A 68 -24.39 11.35 3.95
N ALA A 69 -23.75 11.92 4.99
CA ALA A 69 -24.11 13.24 5.47
C ALA A 69 -23.91 14.29 4.37
N LYS A 70 -24.75 15.33 4.36
CA LYS A 70 -24.65 16.38 3.35
C LYS A 70 -23.28 17.05 3.42
N GLY A 71 -22.56 17.08 2.30
CA GLY A 71 -21.23 17.68 2.19
C GLY A 71 -20.06 16.74 2.53
N THR A 72 -20.33 15.45 2.77
CA THR A 72 -19.27 14.42 2.91
C THR A 72 -19.06 13.60 1.65
N THR A 73 -19.85 13.85 0.60
CA THR A 73 -19.72 13.16 -0.70
C THR A 73 -19.70 14.14 -1.87
N PHE A 74 -18.96 13.72 -2.89
CA PHE A 74 -18.81 14.42 -4.14
C PHE A 74 -19.36 13.55 -5.26
N ILE A 75 -20.47 13.98 -5.84
CA ILE A 75 -21.16 13.25 -6.90
C ILE A 75 -20.89 13.95 -8.23
N PHE A 76 -20.52 13.18 -9.24
CA PHE A 76 -20.41 13.68 -10.62
C PHE A 76 -20.77 12.61 -11.64
N SER A 77 -21.13 13.05 -12.85
CA SER A 77 -21.40 12.18 -13.99
C SER A 77 -20.29 12.25 -15.04
N SER A 78 -20.15 11.19 -15.85
CA SER A 78 -19.23 11.15 -16.99
C SER A 78 -19.48 12.31 -17.97
N ASN A 79 -20.74 12.74 -18.11
CA ASN A 79 -21.11 13.87 -18.96
C ASN A 79 -20.53 15.20 -18.49
N GLU A 80 -20.27 15.35 -17.19
CA GLU A 80 -19.65 16.56 -16.63
C GLU A 80 -18.15 16.63 -16.90
N LEU A 81 -17.52 15.52 -17.28
CA LEU A 81 -16.12 15.50 -17.69
C LEU A 81 -15.92 15.93 -19.15
N GLU A 82 -16.97 16.02 -19.99
CA GLU A 82 -16.87 16.49 -21.39
C GLU A 82 -15.71 15.87 -22.20
N ASP A 83 -15.51 14.56 -22.07
CA ASP A 83 -14.41 13.79 -22.69
C ASP A 83 -13.01 14.03 -22.08
N VAL A 84 -12.87 14.83 -21.01
CA VAL A 84 -11.60 15.00 -20.29
C VAL A 84 -11.16 13.68 -19.69
N ALA A 85 -9.93 13.26 -20.02
CA ALA A 85 -9.32 12.07 -19.46
C ALA A 85 -9.12 12.23 -17.94
N GLY A 86 -9.71 11.33 -17.15
CA GLY A 86 -9.45 11.20 -15.72
C GLY A 86 -8.34 10.17 -15.43
N PRO A 87 -7.93 10.00 -14.16
CA PRO A 87 -7.04 8.91 -13.77
C PRO A 87 -7.64 7.56 -14.18
N GLY A 88 -6.83 6.65 -14.75
CA GLY A 88 -7.32 5.37 -15.28
C GLY A 88 -8.20 4.58 -14.31
N GLU A 89 -7.90 4.62 -13.01
CA GLU A 89 -8.69 3.97 -11.96
C GLU A 89 -10.12 4.51 -11.84
N ILE A 90 -10.30 5.83 -11.98
CA ILE A 90 -11.63 6.45 -11.94
C ILE A 90 -12.40 6.14 -13.23
N GLN A 91 -11.71 6.05 -14.37
CA GLN A 91 -12.34 5.59 -15.62
C GLN A 91 -12.82 4.14 -15.49
N THR A 92 -12.04 3.28 -14.82
CA THR A 92 -12.48 1.91 -14.49
C THR A 92 -13.73 1.93 -13.60
N LEU A 93 -13.75 2.74 -12.55
CA LEU A 93 -14.92 2.86 -11.67
C LEU A 93 -16.17 3.37 -12.40
N LEU A 94 -16.03 4.35 -13.29
CA LEU A 94 -17.14 4.81 -14.15
C LEU A 94 -17.62 3.70 -15.09
N GLY A 95 -16.70 2.90 -15.63
CA GLY A 95 -17.05 1.73 -16.46
C GLY A 95 -17.80 0.65 -15.68
N GLU A 96 -17.43 0.43 -14.42
CA GLU A 96 -18.00 -0.62 -13.55
C GLU A 96 -19.31 -0.21 -12.87
N HIS A 97 -19.44 1.06 -12.47
CA HIS A 97 -20.55 1.57 -11.65
C HIS A 97 -21.53 2.48 -12.41
N GLY A 98 -21.30 2.71 -13.70
CA GLY A 98 -22.18 3.47 -14.58
C GLY A 98 -21.76 4.94 -14.75
N LEU A 99 -22.63 5.73 -15.40
CA LEU A 99 -22.32 7.10 -15.83
C LEU A 99 -22.24 8.12 -14.69
N GLN A 100 -22.44 7.71 -13.43
CA GLN A 100 -22.41 8.57 -12.26
C GLN A 100 -21.59 7.90 -11.15
N LEU A 101 -20.70 8.68 -10.54
CA LEU A 101 -19.82 8.24 -9.47
C LEU A 101 -20.01 9.13 -8.25
N GLU A 102 -20.13 8.50 -7.09
CA GLU A 102 -20.10 9.16 -5.79
C GLU A 102 -18.75 8.86 -5.12
N LEU A 103 -18.02 9.92 -4.79
CA LEU A 103 -16.72 9.85 -4.13
C LEU A 103 -16.81 10.46 -2.73
N LEU A 104 -15.92 10.05 -1.83
CA LEU A 104 -15.77 10.69 -0.53
C LEU A 104 -15.24 12.12 -0.70
N ASP A 105 -15.94 13.12 -0.17
CA ASP A 105 -15.50 14.51 -0.18
C ASP A 105 -14.78 14.85 1.13
N ARG A 106 -13.50 15.21 1.01
CA ARG A 106 -12.65 15.63 2.14
C ARG A 106 -12.62 17.16 2.31
N GLN A 107 -13.56 17.87 1.68
CA GLN A 107 -13.73 19.34 1.64
C GLN A 107 -12.60 20.10 0.92
N LEU A 108 -11.39 19.55 0.90
CA LEU A 108 -10.22 20.14 0.26
C LEU A 108 -10.43 20.54 -1.21
N PRO A 109 -11.11 19.77 -2.09
CA PRO A 109 -11.37 20.22 -3.46
C PRO A 109 -12.14 21.54 -3.50
N GLN A 110 -13.18 21.68 -2.65
CA GLN A 110 -13.98 22.89 -2.58
C GLN A 110 -13.19 24.07 -2.00
N GLU A 111 -12.35 23.83 -0.99
CA GLU A 111 -11.46 24.85 -0.43
C GLU A 111 -10.46 25.38 -1.46
N LEU A 112 -9.81 24.47 -2.21
CA LEU A 112 -8.89 24.81 -3.28
C LEU A 112 -9.61 25.56 -4.41
N PHE A 113 -10.82 25.15 -4.76
CA PHE A 113 -11.64 25.86 -5.74
C PHE A 113 -12.03 27.26 -5.25
N ASN A 114 -12.42 27.41 -3.98
CA ASN A 114 -12.75 28.71 -3.39
C ASN A 114 -11.54 29.66 -3.39
N LYS A 115 -10.33 29.14 -3.13
CA LYS A 115 -9.09 29.91 -3.28
C LYS A 115 -8.89 30.33 -4.74
N LEU A 116 -9.08 29.43 -5.70
CA LEU A 116 -8.97 29.70 -7.13
C LEU A 116 -9.91 30.81 -7.60
N VAL A 117 -11.13 30.93 -7.07
CA VAL A 117 -12.09 31.98 -7.44
C VAL A 117 -12.03 33.20 -6.51
N GLY A 118 -11.17 33.18 -5.50
CA GLY A 118 -10.99 34.26 -4.53
C GLY A 118 -10.23 35.47 -5.09
N PRO A 119 -10.26 36.63 -4.40
CA PRO A 119 -9.67 37.86 -4.91
C PRO A 119 -8.13 37.91 -4.87
N ILE A 120 -7.47 36.97 -4.17
CA ILE A 120 -6.04 36.99 -3.87
C ILE A 120 -5.29 36.05 -4.82
N ALA A 121 -4.09 36.43 -5.26
CA ALA A 121 -3.16 35.54 -5.95
C ALA A 121 -2.79 34.37 -5.05
N VAL A 122 -3.03 33.13 -5.50
CA VAL A 122 -2.88 31.94 -4.66
C VAL A 122 -1.52 31.29 -4.90
N GLU A 123 -0.82 30.99 -3.82
CA GLU A 123 0.40 30.19 -3.88
C GLU A 123 0.13 28.77 -4.41
N PRO A 124 1.08 28.17 -5.15
CA PRO A 124 1.10 26.75 -5.48
C PRO A 124 0.70 25.83 -4.32
N ARG A 125 -0.01 24.73 -4.63
CA ARG A 125 -0.33 23.67 -3.66
C ARG A 125 0.18 22.32 -4.14
N TYR A 126 0.88 21.61 -3.26
CA TYR A 126 1.41 20.29 -3.55
C TYR A 126 0.77 19.27 -2.60
N LEU A 127 -0.09 18.42 -3.13
CA LEU A 127 -0.73 17.34 -2.39
C LEU A 127 0.31 16.25 -2.13
N SER A 128 0.65 16.04 -0.86
CA SER A 128 1.61 15.02 -0.40
C SER A 128 0.90 13.94 0.42
N GLY A 129 1.66 12.99 0.96
CA GLY A 129 1.14 11.88 1.77
C GLY A 129 1.25 10.52 1.06
N VAL A 130 0.82 9.46 1.75
CA VAL A 130 1.16 8.10 1.35
C VAL A 130 0.44 7.67 0.04
N GLY A 131 0.93 6.62 -0.62
CA GLY A 131 0.28 6.09 -1.83
C GLY A 131 -1.13 5.60 -1.58
N GLY A 132 -2.08 6.00 -2.45
CA GLY A 132 -3.45 5.52 -2.36
C GLY A 132 -4.37 6.26 -1.36
N VAL A 133 -3.96 7.41 -0.82
CA VAL A 133 -4.80 8.25 0.07
C VAL A 133 -5.81 9.15 -0.65
N GLY A 134 -5.87 9.13 -2.00
CA GLY A 134 -6.87 9.87 -2.77
C GLY A 134 -6.42 11.20 -3.38
N LYS A 135 -5.12 11.49 -3.47
CA LYS A 135 -4.58 12.71 -4.13
C LYS A 135 -5.14 12.91 -5.55
N SER A 136 -5.10 11.87 -6.39
CA SER A 136 -5.60 11.92 -7.76
C SER A 136 -7.11 12.18 -7.84
N SER A 137 -7.87 11.65 -6.88
CA SER A 137 -9.32 11.91 -6.77
C SER A 137 -9.61 13.37 -6.45
N ILE A 138 -8.81 14.00 -5.57
CA ILE A 138 -8.93 15.44 -5.26
C ILE A 138 -8.68 16.30 -6.50
N LEU A 139 -7.65 15.98 -7.31
CA LEU A 139 -7.39 16.68 -8.57
C LEU A 139 -8.56 16.53 -9.55
N LEU A 140 -9.13 15.33 -9.66
CA LEU A 140 -10.30 15.10 -10.52
C LEU A 140 -11.54 15.88 -10.04
N MET A 141 -11.81 15.92 -8.73
CA MET A 141 -12.91 16.72 -8.18
C MET A 141 -12.74 18.21 -8.51
N LEU A 142 -11.50 18.72 -8.49
CA LEU A 142 -11.19 20.08 -8.95
C LEU A 142 -11.50 20.29 -10.43
N VAL A 143 -11.16 19.33 -11.31
CA VAL A 143 -11.55 19.37 -12.73
C VAL A 143 -13.06 19.52 -12.86
N VAL A 144 -13.84 18.67 -12.17
CA VAL A 144 -15.31 18.71 -12.23
C VAL A 144 -15.86 20.06 -11.73
N LEU A 145 -15.34 20.60 -10.62
CA LEU A 145 -15.74 21.91 -10.10
C LEU A 145 -15.49 23.03 -11.13
N VAL A 146 -14.35 23.00 -11.82
CA VAL A 146 -14.03 23.95 -12.89
C VAL A 146 -14.96 23.77 -14.10
N MET A 147 -15.25 22.53 -14.52
CA MET A 147 -16.19 22.28 -15.62
C MET A 147 -17.59 22.82 -15.30
N ARG A 148 -18.09 22.59 -14.07
CA ARG A 148 -19.37 23.14 -13.59
C ARG A 148 -19.38 24.66 -13.61
N HIS A 149 -18.31 25.29 -13.11
CA HIS A 149 -18.16 26.74 -13.10
C HIS A 149 -18.17 27.34 -14.50
N ASN A 150 -17.33 26.81 -15.40
CA ASN A 150 -17.24 27.25 -16.78
C ASN A 150 -18.58 27.08 -17.52
N LYS A 151 -19.26 25.95 -17.32
CA LYS A 151 -20.60 25.71 -17.86
C LYS A 151 -21.58 26.80 -17.42
N ALA A 152 -21.64 27.10 -16.12
CA ALA A 152 -22.52 28.14 -15.60
C ALA A 152 -22.16 29.54 -16.12
N PHE A 153 -20.86 29.86 -16.21
CA PHE A 153 -20.36 31.10 -16.79
C PHE A 153 -20.81 31.26 -18.24
N PHE A 154 -20.57 30.26 -19.10
CA PHE A 154 -20.93 30.36 -20.52
C PHE A 154 -22.44 30.40 -20.77
N SER A 155 -23.25 29.77 -19.91
CA SER A 155 -24.71 29.94 -19.94
C SER A 155 -25.12 31.40 -19.69
N ARG A 156 -24.50 32.07 -18.70
CA ARG A 156 -24.75 33.50 -18.44
C ARG A 156 -24.22 34.40 -19.57
N TYR A 157 -23.02 34.13 -20.06
CA TYR A 157 -22.40 34.88 -21.14
C TYR A 157 -23.19 34.81 -22.46
N ALA A 158 -23.73 33.63 -22.79
CA ALA A 158 -24.60 33.47 -23.96
C ALA A 158 -25.92 34.25 -23.79
N ALA A 159 -26.53 34.20 -22.60
CA ALA A 159 -27.75 34.93 -22.30
C ALA A 159 -27.56 36.46 -22.39
N SER A 160 -26.44 36.99 -21.90
CA SER A 160 -26.14 38.42 -22.00
C SER A 160 -25.96 38.87 -23.45
N ARG A 161 -25.22 38.10 -24.27
CA ARG A 161 -25.07 38.42 -25.70
C ARG A 161 -26.38 38.35 -26.48
N ALA A 162 -27.28 37.42 -26.13
CA ALA A 162 -28.59 37.34 -26.75
C ALA A 162 -29.46 38.57 -26.40
N ALA A 163 -29.33 39.11 -25.19
CA ALA A 163 -30.01 40.34 -24.79
C ALA A 163 -29.48 41.58 -25.53
N ASP A 164 -28.16 41.66 -25.77
CA ASP A 164 -27.54 42.77 -26.51
C ASP A 164 -27.86 42.74 -28.02
N ALA A 165 -28.20 41.57 -28.57
CA ALA A 165 -28.53 41.38 -29.98
C ALA A 165 -30.02 41.57 -30.32
N ALA A 166 -30.88 41.77 -29.31
CA ALA A 166 -32.30 41.99 -29.54
C ALA A 166 -32.56 43.41 -30.09
N PRO A 167 -33.34 43.57 -31.18
CA PRO A 167 -33.73 44.90 -31.67
C PRO A 167 -34.54 45.63 -30.60
N ALA A 168 -34.30 46.94 -30.43
CA ALA A 168 -35.03 47.78 -29.49
C ALA A 168 -36.55 47.56 -29.67
N PRO A 169 -37.29 47.15 -28.62
CA PRO A 169 -38.72 46.92 -28.75
C PRO A 169 -39.41 48.24 -29.08
N ALA A 170 -40.26 48.22 -30.11
CA ALA A 170 -41.18 49.31 -30.41
C ALA A 170 -42.05 49.62 -29.16
N PRO A 171 -42.42 50.89 -28.92
CA PRO A 171 -43.16 51.27 -27.72
C PRO A 171 -44.52 50.57 -27.70
N ALA A 172 -44.76 49.73 -26.68
CA ALA A 172 -46.01 49.01 -26.47
C ALA A 172 -46.40 49.05 -24.97
N PRO A 173 -47.70 48.90 -24.64
CA PRO A 173 -48.34 49.49 -23.45
C PRO A 173 -48.03 48.79 -22.12
N ALA A 174 -48.51 49.42 -21.03
CA ALA A 174 -48.22 49.24 -19.60
C ALA A 174 -47.82 47.83 -19.10
N PRO A 175 -46.87 47.75 -18.13
CA PRO A 175 -46.11 46.54 -17.85
C PRO A 175 -46.89 45.50 -17.02
N ALA A 176 -46.80 44.24 -17.45
CA ALA A 176 -47.11 43.06 -16.63
C ALA A 176 -45.98 42.81 -15.59
N PRO A 177 -46.28 42.15 -14.46
CA PRO A 177 -45.32 41.97 -13.36
C PRO A 177 -44.07 41.20 -13.83
N ALA A 178 -42.90 41.79 -13.58
CA ALA A 178 -41.62 41.21 -13.96
C ALA A 178 -41.37 39.87 -13.24
N PRO A 179 -40.84 38.85 -13.95
CA PRO A 179 -40.42 37.60 -13.31
C PRO A 179 -39.31 37.88 -12.28
N ALA A 180 -39.37 37.16 -11.16
CA ALA A 180 -38.44 37.32 -10.05
C ALA A 180 -36.97 37.18 -10.52
N PRO A 181 -36.08 38.10 -10.13
CA PRO A 181 -34.68 38.08 -10.57
C PRO A 181 -33.99 36.79 -10.11
N ALA A 182 -33.21 36.21 -11.02
CA ALA A 182 -32.28 35.13 -10.69
C ALA A 182 -31.35 35.58 -9.55
N PRO A 183 -31.00 34.70 -8.60
CA PRO A 183 -30.19 35.06 -7.44
C PRO A 183 -28.89 35.75 -7.88
N ALA A 184 -28.70 36.98 -7.42
CA ALA A 184 -27.50 37.76 -7.67
C ALA A 184 -26.30 37.06 -7.02
N LEU A 185 -25.20 36.98 -7.76
CA LEU A 185 -23.91 36.56 -7.23
C LEU A 185 -23.53 37.46 -6.04
N ALA A 186 -22.99 36.87 -4.97
CA ALA A 186 -22.52 37.63 -3.82
C ALA A 186 -21.46 38.67 -4.28
N PRO A 187 -21.56 39.93 -3.84
CA PRO A 187 -20.59 40.96 -4.20
C PRO A 187 -19.18 40.53 -3.78
N GLY A 188 -18.27 40.42 -4.75
CA GLY A 188 -16.88 39.96 -4.55
C GLY A 188 -16.55 38.56 -5.10
N SER A 189 -17.52 37.83 -5.67
CA SER A 189 -17.26 36.54 -6.32
C SER A 189 -16.72 36.71 -7.76
N PHE A 190 -15.72 35.91 -8.13
CA PHE A 190 -15.15 35.92 -9.49
C PHE A 190 -16.17 35.43 -10.54
N ASP A 191 -16.62 36.34 -11.41
CA ASP A 191 -17.46 36.03 -12.58
C ASP A 191 -16.63 35.98 -13.87
N GLY A 192 -15.78 34.96 -13.97
CA GLY A 192 -14.94 34.73 -15.14
C GLY A 192 -14.78 33.27 -15.50
N VAL A 193 -14.08 33.00 -16.61
CA VAL A 193 -13.73 31.66 -17.08
C VAL A 193 -12.42 31.19 -16.46
N ILE A 194 -12.30 29.89 -16.26
CA ILE A 194 -11.06 29.23 -15.85
C ILE A 194 -10.55 28.38 -17.02
N PHE A 195 -9.35 28.68 -17.51
CA PHE A 195 -8.62 27.86 -18.46
C PHE A 195 -7.94 26.69 -17.73
N LEU A 196 -8.27 25.46 -18.10
CA LEU A 196 -7.78 24.25 -17.43
C LEU A 196 -6.63 23.60 -18.22
N ILE A 197 -5.51 23.36 -17.53
CA ILE A 197 -4.45 22.45 -17.98
C ILE A 197 -4.44 21.29 -16.98
N TYR A 198 -4.72 20.07 -17.44
CA TYR A 198 -4.75 18.88 -16.59
C TYR A 198 -3.88 17.75 -17.16
N LEU A 199 -2.94 17.27 -16.35
CA LEU A 199 -2.07 16.14 -16.67
C LEU A 199 -2.30 15.00 -15.66
N PRO A 200 -3.18 14.02 -15.95
CA PRO A 200 -3.49 12.92 -15.04
C PRO A 200 -2.42 11.83 -14.97
N GLU A 201 -1.57 11.67 -16.00
CA GLU A 201 -0.58 10.59 -16.10
C GLU A 201 0.79 11.11 -16.55
N THR A 202 1.37 12.01 -15.73
CA THR A 202 2.60 12.72 -16.08
C THR A 202 3.81 11.81 -16.33
N ALA A 203 3.91 10.65 -15.68
CA ALA A 203 5.01 9.72 -15.93
C ALA A 203 4.99 9.19 -17.38
N ALA A 204 3.82 8.87 -17.91
CA ALA A 204 3.67 8.44 -19.30
C ALA A 204 3.97 9.59 -20.26
N PHE A 205 3.46 10.79 -19.96
CA PHE A 205 3.69 12.00 -20.73
C PHE A 205 5.18 12.36 -20.89
N VAL A 206 5.93 12.32 -19.79
CA VAL A 206 7.37 12.64 -19.76
C VAL A 206 8.21 11.64 -20.56
N GLY A 207 7.74 10.40 -20.72
CA GLY A 207 8.41 9.38 -21.52
C GLY A 207 8.21 9.50 -23.03
N GLN A 208 7.37 10.42 -23.50
CA GLN A 208 7.06 10.58 -24.92
C GLN A 208 8.10 11.42 -25.67
N GLN A 209 8.11 11.31 -27.00
CA GLN A 209 8.86 12.26 -27.82
C GLN A 209 8.21 13.65 -27.74
N PRO A 210 9.00 14.74 -27.77
CA PRO A 210 8.50 16.11 -27.60
C PRO A 210 7.28 16.48 -28.47
N GLU A 211 7.29 16.10 -29.75
CA GLU A 211 6.16 16.39 -30.64
C GLU A 211 4.88 15.61 -30.29
N VAL A 212 5.03 14.35 -29.86
CA VAL A 212 3.88 13.54 -29.43
C VAL A 212 3.30 14.10 -28.14
N ALA A 213 4.16 14.46 -27.19
CA ALA A 213 3.76 15.11 -25.95
C ALA A 213 3.05 16.45 -26.22
N ALA A 214 3.57 17.27 -27.15
CA ALA A 214 2.97 18.55 -27.49
C ALA A 214 1.58 18.34 -28.13
N SER A 215 1.48 17.42 -29.09
CA SER A 215 0.23 17.07 -29.75
C SER A 215 -0.83 16.57 -28.75
N GLN A 216 -0.44 15.67 -27.84
CA GLN A 216 -1.31 15.18 -26.77
C GLN A 216 -1.78 16.32 -25.85
N LEU A 217 -0.85 17.12 -25.32
CA LEU A 217 -1.17 18.22 -24.40
C LEU A 217 -2.13 19.23 -25.05
N ILE A 218 -1.93 19.57 -26.32
CA ILE A 218 -2.82 20.48 -27.06
C ILE A 218 -4.19 19.85 -27.29
N GLY A 219 -4.25 18.56 -27.64
CA GLY A 219 -5.50 17.81 -27.73
C GLY A 219 -6.28 17.81 -26.42
N ASP A 220 -5.61 17.52 -25.30
CA ASP A 220 -6.20 17.51 -23.97
C ASP A 220 -6.70 18.91 -23.57
N MET A 221 -5.93 19.97 -23.86
CA MET A 221 -6.36 21.36 -23.65
C MET A 221 -7.57 21.74 -24.51
N ARG A 222 -7.64 21.28 -25.76
CA ARG A 222 -8.78 21.51 -26.66
C ARG A 222 -10.05 20.87 -26.13
N ILE A 223 -9.93 19.66 -25.55
CA ILE A 223 -11.04 18.96 -24.93
C ILE A 223 -11.48 19.68 -23.66
N ALA A 224 -10.56 19.90 -22.71
CA ALA A 224 -10.85 20.52 -21.42
C ALA A 224 -11.40 21.95 -21.53
N ASN A 225 -11.05 22.68 -22.59
CA ASN A 225 -11.45 24.08 -22.77
C ASN A 225 -12.38 24.27 -23.98
N ARG A 226 -13.03 23.20 -24.48
CA ARG A 226 -13.85 23.21 -25.69
C ARG A 226 -14.84 24.38 -25.73
N ARG A 227 -15.59 24.59 -24.64
CA ARG A 227 -16.60 25.67 -24.53
C ARG A 227 -15.98 27.06 -24.68
N LEU A 228 -14.83 27.29 -24.06
CA LEU A 228 -14.11 28.56 -24.15
C LEU A 228 -13.59 28.78 -25.57
N LEU A 229 -12.95 27.78 -26.16
CA LEU A 229 -12.38 27.85 -27.50
C LEU A 229 -13.45 28.04 -28.58
N SER A 230 -14.65 27.48 -28.40
CA SER A 230 -15.80 27.67 -29.30
C SER A 230 -16.60 28.95 -29.03
N SER A 231 -16.32 29.66 -27.93
CA SER A 231 -17.06 30.86 -27.56
C SER A 231 -16.50 32.11 -28.24
N GLY A 232 -17.35 33.13 -28.38
CA GLY A 232 -16.88 34.47 -28.77
C GLY A 232 -16.20 35.25 -27.63
N PHE A 233 -15.81 34.60 -26.53
CA PHE A 233 -15.09 35.24 -25.42
C PHE A 233 -13.62 35.52 -25.81
N LEU A 234 -12.99 34.60 -26.54
CA LEU A 234 -11.61 34.79 -27.01
C LEU A 234 -11.48 35.80 -28.18
N ASP A 235 -12.58 36.38 -28.65
CA ASP A 235 -12.59 37.48 -29.62
C ASP A 235 -12.15 38.81 -29.00
N GLU A 236 -12.19 38.91 -27.66
CA GLU A 236 -11.74 40.11 -26.97
C GLU A 236 -10.26 40.40 -27.27
N PRO A 237 -9.85 41.68 -27.42
CA PRO A 237 -8.48 42.04 -27.78
C PRO A 237 -7.42 41.44 -26.85
N ALA A 238 -7.75 41.24 -25.58
CA ALA A 238 -6.87 40.63 -24.57
C ALA A 238 -6.50 39.18 -24.88
N PHE A 239 -7.36 38.41 -25.56
CA PHE A 239 -7.18 36.98 -25.81
C PHE A 239 -6.84 36.62 -27.26
N ARG A 240 -6.70 37.62 -28.14
CA ARG A 240 -6.43 37.41 -29.57
C ARG A 240 -5.23 36.49 -29.84
N LYS A 241 -4.14 36.66 -29.08
CA LYS A 241 -2.94 35.81 -29.20
C LYS A 241 -3.22 34.35 -28.83
N LEU A 242 -4.00 34.13 -27.77
CA LEU A 242 -4.38 32.79 -27.33
C LEU A 242 -5.30 32.12 -28.35
N LYS A 243 -6.29 32.86 -28.89
CA LYS A 243 -7.17 32.37 -29.96
C LYS A 243 -6.38 31.95 -31.19
N ALA A 244 -5.51 32.84 -31.69
CA ALA A 244 -4.67 32.58 -32.86
C ALA A 244 -3.83 31.31 -32.67
N ALA A 245 -3.21 31.14 -31.48
CA ALA A 245 -2.38 29.98 -31.19
C ALA A 245 -3.14 28.62 -31.27
N PHE A 246 -4.45 28.60 -31.03
CA PHE A 246 -5.28 27.39 -31.16
C PHE A 246 -5.91 27.19 -32.55
N VAL A 247 -6.10 28.27 -33.31
CA VAL A 247 -6.83 28.27 -34.61
C VAL A 247 -5.89 28.18 -35.81
N GLU A 248 -4.71 28.80 -35.76
CA GLU A 248 -3.70 28.79 -36.83
C GLU A 248 -2.88 27.49 -36.76
N ASP A 249 -3.47 26.39 -37.24
CA ASP A 249 -2.95 25.03 -37.08
C ASP A 249 -2.42 24.41 -38.37
N ASP A 250 -1.34 24.99 -38.90
CA ASP A 250 -0.69 24.55 -40.16
C ASP A 250 0.75 24.04 -39.96
N GLY A 251 1.22 23.86 -38.71
CA GLY A 251 2.64 23.58 -38.38
C GLY A 251 2.85 22.50 -37.31
N PRO A 252 4.12 22.23 -36.91
CA PRO A 252 4.45 21.25 -35.87
C PRO A 252 3.80 21.57 -34.51
N SER A 253 3.47 20.54 -33.73
CA SER A 253 2.78 20.68 -32.45
C SER A 253 3.64 21.39 -31.40
N LEU A 254 4.97 21.25 -31.44
CA LEU A 254 5.89 22.00 -30.58
C LEU A 254 5.82 23.51 -30.82
N ASP A 255 5.74 23.95 -32.08
CA ASP A 255 5.63 25.38 -32.41
C ASP A 255 4.29 25.93 -31.94
N GLN A 256 3.21 25.16 -32.12
CA GLN A 256 1.90 25.51 -31.61
C GLN A 256 1.92 25.62 -30.07
N TRP A 257 2.55 24.66 -29.38
CA TRP A 257 2.73 24.72 -27.94
C TRP A 257 3.52 25.96 -27.52
N GLY A 258 4.62 26.30 -28.20
CA GLY A 258 5.42 27.49 -27.96
C GLY A 258 4.58 28.77 -28.03
N ARG A 259 3.70 28.89 -29.04
CA ARG A 259 2.77 30.02 -29.19
C ARG A 259 1.70 30.05 -28.09
N ILE A 260 1.12 28.92 -27.73
CA ILE A 260 0.12 28.82 -26.64
C ILE A 260 0.76 29.25 -25.32
N ASN A 261 1.93 28.69 -24.99
CA ASN A 261 2.67 28.99 -23.78
C ASN A 261 3.02 30.49 -23.68
N ALA A 262 3.54 31.08 -24.77
CA ALA A 262 3.83 32.51 -24.83
C ALA A 262 2.57 33.38 -24.71
N ALA A 263 1.44 32.96 -25.27
CA ALA A 263 0.17 33.68 -25.16
C ALA A 263 -0.35 33.67 -23.71
N LEU A 264 -0.30 32.53 -23.02
CA LEU A 264 -0.69 32.40 -21.62
C LEU A 264 0.22 33.21 -20.69
N ALA A 265 1.54 33.19 -20.91
CA ALA A 265 2.51 33.98 -20.14
C ALA A 265 2.30 35.50 -20.29
N GLY A 266 1.79 35.95 -21.45
CA GLY A 266 1.55 37.35 -21.74
C GLY A 266 0.24 37.93 -21.16
N LEU A 267 -0.60 37.12 -20.52
CA LEU A 267 -1.84 37.58 -19.90
C LEU A 267 -1.55 38.31 -18.59
N LYS A 268 -2.04 39.55 -18.46
CA LYS A 268 -1.84 40.37 -17.25
C LYS A 268 -2.83 39.99 -16.14
N PRO A 269 -2.50 40.17 -14.85
CA PRO A 269 -3.38 39.82 -13.72
C PRO A 269 -4.56 40.77 -13.44
N GLU A 270 -4.57 41.99 -13.99
CA GLU A 270 -5.41 43.08 -13.47
C GLU A 270 -6.87 42.99 -13.94
N GLY A 271 -7.80 42.65 -13.03
CA GLY A 271 -9.25 42.84 -13.22
C GLY A 271 -9.94 41.92 -14.23
N HIS A 272 -9.32 40.81 -14.63
CA HIS A 272 -9.81 39.99 -15.73
C HIS A 272 -10.79 38.87 -15.32
N ARG A 273 -11.77 38.61 -16.19
CA ARG A 273 -12.69 37.46 -16.17
C ARG A 273 -12.01 36.16 -16.62
N PHE A 274 -10.70 36.00 -16.42
CA PHE A 274 -9.93 34.87 -16.91
C PHE A 274 -8.89 34.44 -15.87
N ARG A 275 -8.84 33.14 -15.57
CA ARG A 275 -7.84 32.51 -14.68
C ARG A 275 -7.32 31.25 -15.31
N THR A 276 -6.12 30.83 -14.93
CA THR A 276 -5.55 29.54 -15.35
C THR A 276 -5.47 28.60 -14.15
N LEU A 277 -5.98 27.37 -14.28
CA LEU A 277 -5.76 26.30 -13.31
C LEU A 277 -4.87 25.24 -13.96
N VAL A 278 -3.74 24.95 -13.32
CA VAL A 278 -2.81 23.90 -13.74
C VAL A 278 -2.83 22.78 -12.72
N LEU A 279 -3.28 21.60 -13.15
CA LEU A 279 -3.40 20.39 -12.34
C LEU A 279 -2.44 19.33 -12.87
N ILE A 280 -1.52 18.85 -12.03
CA ILE A 280 -0.53 17.84 -12.43
C ILE A 280 -0.52 16.69 -11.43
N ASP A 281 -0.90 15.50 -11.89
CA ASP A 281 -0.68 14.28 -11.11
C ASP A 281 0.72 13.73 -11.37
N GLN A 282 1.30 12.99 -10.42
CA GLN A 282 2.65 12.43 -10.54
C GLN A 282 3.73 13.49 -10.86
N TRP A 283 3.61 14.67 -10.24
CA TRP A 283 4.47 15.85 -10.45
C TRP A 283 5.97 15.56 -10.40
N ASN A 284 6.37 14.70 -9.47
CA ASN A 284 7.72 14.25 -9.29
C ASN A 284 8.33 13.66 -10.59
N SER A 285 7.50 13.16 -11.51
CA SER A 285 7.96 12.73 -12.84
C SER A 285 8.66 13.79 -13.66
N ILE A 286 8.23 15.05 -13.54
CA ILE A 286 8.85 16.18 -14.25
C ILE A 286 10.20 16.53 -13.60
N ILE A 287 10.25 16.51 -12.27
CA ILE A 287 11.45 16.88 -11.51
C ILE A 287 12.58 15.87 -11.75
N HIS A 288 12.24 14.58 -11.71
CA HIS A 288 13.20 13.47 -11.88
C HIS A 288 13.74 13.31 -13.29
N ALA A 289 12.96 13.66 -14.30
CA ALA A 289 13.47 13.72 -15.66
C ALA A 289 14.52 14.83 -15.87
N LYS A 290 14.94 15.52 -14.79
CA LYS A 290 15.90 16.63 -14.79
C LYS A 290 15.49 17.69 -15.80
N ALA A 291 14.24 18.16 -15.73
CA ALA A 291 13.88 19.38 -16.42
C ALA A 291 14.83 20.50 -15.93
N LEU A 292 15.64 21.02 -16.85
CA LEU A 292 16.85 21.81 -16.61
C LEU A 292 16.71 22.93 -15.58
N PRO A 293 17.74 23.12 -14.73
CA PRO A 293 18.36 24.42 -14.53
C PRO A 293 19.75 24.40 -15.17
N VAL A 294 19.84 24.81 -16.44
CA VAL A 294 21.07 25.15 -17.20
C VAL A 294 22.36 24.51 -16.65
N GLY A 295 22.74 23.34 -17.18
CA GLY A 295 24.05 22.72 -16.92
C GLY A 295 24.11 21.23 -17.27
N ASP A 296 24.81 20.92 -18.38
CA ASP A 296 25.44 19.68 -18.90
C ASP A 296 25.09 18.25 -18.41
N GLU A 297 23.96 17.99 -17.76
CA GLU A 297 23.46 16.62 -17.52
C GLU A 297 21.95 16.48 -17.80
N ASP A 298 21.58 16.47 -19.08
CA ASP A 298 20.18 16.50 -19.52
C ASP A 298 19.60 15.12 -19.88
N GLN A 299 18.38 14.82 -19.43
CA GLN A 299 17.58 13.69 -19.94
C GLN A 299 16.26 14.14 -20.60
N LEU A 300 15.60 15.19 -20.10
CA LEU A 300 14.44 15.79 -20.78
C LEU A 300 14.93 16.78 -21.85
N LYS A 301 14.65 16.53 -23.13
CA LYS A 301 15.00 17.46 -24.22
C LYS A 301 14.48 18.87 -23.90
N ALA A 302 15.28 19.89 -24.22
CA ALA A 302 14.98 21.29 -23.87
C ALA A 302 13.67 21.82 -24.48
N ASP A 303 13.20 21.21 -25.56
CA ASP A 303 11.95 21.52 -26.27
C ASP A 303 10.73 20.75 -25.72
N HIS A 304 10.91 19.78 -24.83
CA HIS A 304 9.80 18.97 -24.34
C HIS A 304 8.79 19.83 -23.55
N PRO A 305 7.47 19.73 -23.80
CA PRO A 305 6.47 20.58 -23.16
C PRO A 305 6.48 20.54 -21.63
N ALA A 306 6.87 19.39 -21.06
CA ALA A 306 7.03 19.23 -19.60
C ALA A 306 7.99 20.26 -18.95
N GLN A 307 8.93 20.82 -19.71
CA GLN A 307 9.83 21.89 -19.26
C GLN A 307 9.08 23.13 -18.78
N ALA A 308 7.91 23.42 -19.36
CA ALA A 308 7.10 24.56 -18.95
C ALA A 308 6.58 24.41 -17.51
N PHE A 309 6.43 23.17 -17.05
CA PHE A 309 5.92 22.84 -15.73
C PHE A 309 7.00 22.72 -14.66
N TYR A 310 8.30 22.84 -14.94
CA TYR A 310 9.34 22.64 -13.90
C TYR A 310 9.36 23.70 -12.78
N ARG A 311 9.09 24.98 -13.10
CA ARG A 311 9.08 26.11 -12.13
C ARG A 311 7.88 27.04 -12.37
N LEU A 312 6.73 26.65 -11.83
CA LEU A 312 5.44 27.18 -12.28
C LEU A 312 5.04 28.56 -11.77
N SER A 313 5.56 29.00 -10.63
CA SER A 313 5.25 30.33 -10.07
C SER A 313 5.69 31.50 -10.95
N THR A 314 6.46 31.25 -12.02
CA THR A 314 7.07 32.30 -12.85
C THR A 314 6.58 32.34 -14.31
N ARG A 315 5.79 31.35 -14.79
CA ARG A 315 5.57 31.15 -16.24
C ARG A 315 4.14 31.37 -16.76
N PHE A 316 3.09 31.16 -15.96
CA PHE A 316 1.70 31.17 -16.46
C PHE A 316 0.83 32.27 -15.82
N GLY A 317 1.30 33.52 -15.76
CA GLY A 317 0.47 34.66 -15.31
C GLY A 317 -0.26 34.42 -13.97
N PHE A 318 -1.53 34.86 -13.89
CA PHE A 318 -2.41 34.66 -12.73
C PHE A 318 -2.99 33.23 -12.70
N SER A 319 -2.11 32.25 -12.47
CA SER A 319 -2.44 30.82 -12.39
C SER A 319 -2.52 30.31 -10.95
N PHE A 320 -3.50 29.47 -10.64
CA PHE A 320 -3.42 28.61 -9.47
C PHE A 320 -2.87 27.24 -9.90
N PHE A 321 -1.94 26.72 -9.11
CA PHE A 321 -1.28 25.46 -9.39
C PHE A 321 -1.57 24.47 -8.27
N VAL A 322 -2.04 23.28 -8.64
CA VAL A 322 -2.22 22.17 -7.71
C VAL A 322 -1.59 20.91 -8.30
N ALA A 323 -0.62 20.33 -7.60
CA ALA A 323 0.05 19.12 -8.04
C ALA A 323 -0.05 18.00 -7.01
N ALA A 324 -0.28 16.77 -7.46
CA ALA A 324 -0.13 15.60 -6.62
C ALA A 324 1.30 15.05 -6.76
N VAL A 325 2.01 15.02 -5.63
CA VAL A 325 3.31 14.32 -5.54
C VAL A 325 3.00 12.84 -5.39
N SER A 326 3.24 12.07 -6.44
CA SER A 326 2.92 10.65 -6.39
C SER A 326 3.96 9.91 -5.54
N SER A 327 3.53 8.81 -4.92
CA SER A 327 4.45 7.82 -4.34
C SER A 327 4.89 6.78 -5.38
N SER A 328 4.67 7.06 -6.66
CA SER A 328 4.92 6.19 -7.83
C SER A 328 6.40 5.84 -8.07
N PRO A 329 6.67 4.77 -8.83
CA PRO A 329 7.85 3.90 -8.76
C PRO A 329 9.20 4.45 -9.22
N ARG A 330 9.37 5.76 -9.39
CA ARG A 330 10.62 6.31 -9.99
C ARG A 330 11.15 7.56 -9.32
N MET A 331 10.49 8.07 -8.29
CA MET A 331 10.46 9.51 -8.13
C MET A 331 10.47 9.93 -6.64
N ASP A 332 11.68 10.14 -6.11
CA ASP A 332 11.98 10.77 -4.81
C ASP A 332 11.08 11.97 -4.46
N SER A 333 10.43 11.92 -3.30
CA SER A 333 9.65 13.04 -2.75
C SER A 333 10.54 14.16 -2.20
N SER A 334 11.77 13.88 -1.73
CA SER A 334 12.68 14.94 -1.25
C SER A 334 13.21 15.82 -2.38
N ASN A 335 13.44 15.26 -3.57
CA ASN A 335 13.73 16.04 -4.78
C ASN A 335 12.49 16.71 -5.36
N ALA A 336 11.29 16.16 -5.17
CA ALA A 336 10.03 16.74 -5.69
C ALA A 336 9.75 18.14 -5.09
N PHE A 337 10.28 18.40 -3.90
CA PHE A 337 10.26 19.69 -3.21
C PHE A 337 11.67 20.30 -3.23
N SER A 338 12.07 20.94 -4.33
CA SER A 338 13.33 21.70 -4.34
C SER A 338 13.19 22.92 -3.42
N GLY A 339 14.22 23.27 -2.63
CA GLY A 339 14.10 24.07 -1.40
C GLY A 339 13.21 25.33 -1.41
N ALA A 340 13.13 26.09 -2.51
CA ALA A 340 12.24 27.28 -2.62
C ALA A 340 10.73 26.96 -2.70
N GLN A 341 10.35 25.69 -2.93
CA GLN A 341 8.98 25.19 -3.05
C GLN A 341 8.42 24.65 -1.73
N CYS A 342 9.27 24.49 -0.70
CA CYS A 342 8.90 23.97 0.62
C CYS A 342 8.20 24.99 1.54
N GLY A 343 8.20 26.28 1.19
CA GLY A 343 7.61 27.33 2.02
C GLY A 343 6.08 27.31 2.02
N GLY A 344 5.45 26.50 2.88
CA GLY A 344 4.00 26.55 3.16
C GLY A 344 3.04 26.05 2.06
N ALA A 345 3.57 25.63 0.92
CA ALA A 345 2.83 25.16 -0.25
C ALA A 345 2.44 23.66 -0.18
N GLU A 346 3.07 22.89 0.70
CA GLU A 346 2.73 21.48 0.92
C GLU A 346 1.35 21.34 1.60
N GLN A 347 0.55 20.39 1.11
CA GLN A 347 -0.74 20.02 1.66
C GLN A 347 -0.74 18.49 1.89
N PRO A 348 -0.45 18.03 3.12
CA PRO A 348 -0.47 16.61 3.42
C PRO A 348 -1.89 16.06 3.32
N ILE A 349 -2.03 14.89 2.69
CA ILE A 349 -3.28 14.13 2.62
C ILE A 349 -3.15 12.92 3.55
N GLU A 350 -3.91 12.95 4.63
CA GLU A 350 -3.87 11.94 5.69
C GLU A 350 -4.63 10.66 5.31
N PHE A 351 -4.48 9.62 6.12
CA PHE A 351 -5.31 8.42 6.06
C PHE A 351 -6.78 8.77 6.32
N LEU A 352 -7.67 7.83 6.00
CA LEU A 352 -9.09 8.01 6.29
C LEU A 352 -9.33 7.98 7.81
N THR A 353 -10.16 8.88 8.32
CA THR A 353 -10.68 8.79 9.70
C THR A 353 -11.75 7.69 9.81
N ASP A 354 -12.15 7.35 11.04
CA ASP A 354 -13.24 6.40 11.29
C ASP A 354 -14.55 6.90 10.65
N GLU A 355 -14.82 8.21 10.71
CA GLU A 355 -15.99 8.85 10.11
C GLU A 355 -15.95 8.85 8.58
N GLU A 356 -14.78 9.08 7.99
CA GLU A 356 -14.56 9.00 6.55
C GLU A 356 -14.73 7.55 6.05
N ALA A 357 -14.24 6.57 6.83
CA ALA A 357 -14.43 5.16 6.54
C ALA A 357 -15.91 4.75 6.60
N GLU A 358 -16.66 5.26 7.59
CA GLU A 358 -18.11 5.03 7.68
C GLU A 358 -18.88 5.70 6.54
N THR A 359 -18.45 6.90 6.13
CA THR A 359 -19.01 7.56 4.93
C THR A 359 -18.74 6.73 3.68
N LEU A 360 -17.52 6.19 3.51
CA LEU A 360 -17.19 5.31 2.39
C LEU A 360 -18.05 4.03 2.40
N ARG A 361 -18.33 3.46 3.57
CA ARG A 361 -19.26 2.34 3.72
C ARG A 361 -20.67 2.71 3.24
N ALA A 362 -21.16 3.90 3.59
CA ALA A 362 -22.45 4.39 3.13
C ALA A 362 -22.48 4.56 1.60
N ILE A 363 -21.45 5.14 0.99
CA ILE A 363 -21.31 5.24 -0.47
C ILE A 363 -21.40 3.85 -1.11
N TRP A 364 -20.66 2.88 -0.59
CA TRP A 364 -20.70 1.51 -1.11
C TRP A 364 -22.05 0.82 -0.94
N TYR A 365 -22.76 1.09 0.15
CA TYR A 365 -24.07 0.52 0.39
C TYR A 365 -25.11 1.00 -0.64
N TYR A 366 -25.06 2.30 -0.99
CA TYR A 366 -26.03 2.94 -1.88
C TYR A 366 -25.61 2.98 -3.37
N ARG A 367 -24.36 2.63 -3.71
CA ARG A 367 -23.91 2.59 -5.12
C ARG A 367 -24.59 1.47 -5.91
N ASN A 368 -24.41 1.50 -7.23
CA ASN A 368 -24.87 0.44 -8.14
C ASN A 368 -23.68 -0.25 -8.84
N PRO A 369 -23.50 -1.59 -8.74
CA PRO A 369 -24.21 -2.49 -7.83
C PRO A 369 -23.83 -2.24 -6.36
N PRO A 370 -24.77 -2.43 -5.41
CA PRO A 370 -24.52 -2.16 -4.00
C PRO A 370 -23.52 -3.16 -3.42
N PHE A 371 -22.69 -2.66 -2.51
CA PHE A 371 -21.75 -3.48 -1.76
C PHE A 371 -22.01 -3.34 -0.26
N ARG A 372 -22.42 -4.44 0.37
CA ARG A 372 -22.84 -4.46 1.77
C ARG A 372 -21.70 -4.98 2.65
N ILE A 373 -21.29 -4.17 3.61
CA ILE A 373 -20.36 -4.51 4.68
C ILE A 373 -20.93 -3.95 6.00
N THR A 374 -20.81 -4.71 7.08
CA THR A 374 -21.26 -4.27 8.42
C THR A 374 -20.34 -3.20 8.99
N ALA A 375 -20.83 -2.39 9.92
CA ALA A 375 -20.00 -1.39 10.59
C ALA A 375 -18.80 -2.03 11.32
N ALA A 376 -19.02 -3.17 11.97
CA ALA A 376 -17.97 -3.92 12.68
C ALA A 376 -16.86 -4.39 11.72
N SER A 377 -17.22 -4.97 10.57
CA SER A 377 -16.25 -5.43 9.58
C SER A 377 -15.51 -4.27 8.93
N MET A 378 -16.18 -3.14 8.66
CA MET A 378 -15.52 -1.94 8.14
C MET A 378 -14.51 -1.36 9.13
N LYS A 379 -14.88 -1.27 10.42
CA LYS A 379 -13.97 -0.83 11.48
C LYS A 379 -12.78 -1.75 11.62
N GLN A 380 -12.99 -3.07 11.59
CA GLN A 380 -11.90 -4.04 11.65
C GLN A 380 -10.96 -3.90 10.44
N LEU A 381 -11.51 -3.72 9.24
CA LEU A 381 -10.74 -3.51 8.01
C LEU A 381 -9.91 -2.23 8.08
N HIS A 382 -10.52 -1.13 8.52
CA HIS A 382 -9.86 0.16 8.71
C HIS A 382 -8.70 0.07 9.72
N LEU A 383 -8.94 -0.52 10.90
CA LEU A 383 -7.91 -0.72 11.93
C LEU A 383 -6.78 -1.65 11.45
N LYS A 384 -7.12 -2.71 10.71
CA LYS A 384 -6.16 -3.70 10.20
C LYS A 384 -5.26 -3.14 9.10
N PHE A 385 -5.73 -2.17 8.31
CA PHE A 385 -5.00 -1.66 7.14
C PHE A 385 -4.68 -0.17 7.20
N GLY A 386 -4.90 0.47 8.34
CA GLY A 386 -4.46 1.85 8.61
C GLY A 386 -5.21 2.92 7.81
N GLY A 387 -6.44 2.66 7.37
CA GLY A 387 -7.26 3.67 6.69
C GLY A 387 -6.77 4.12 5.30
N VAL A 388 -5.94 3.33 4.61
CA VAL A 388 -5.54 3.64 3.22
C VAL A 388 -6.73 3.42 2.27
N ALA A 389 -7.27 4.49 1.69
CA ALA A 389 -8.44 4.44 0.81
C ALA A 389 -8.30 3.40 -0.32
N ARG A 390 -7.11 3.29 -0.94
CA ARG A 390 -6.84 2.30 -1.99
C ARG A 390 -6.97 0.85 -1.51
N ILE A 391 -6.53 0.54 -0.29
CA ILE A 391 -6.64 -0.82 0.26
C ILE A 391 -8.11 -1.15 0.55
N LEU A 392 -8.86 -0.21 1.10
CA LEU A 392 -10.30 -0.38 1.29
C LEU A 392 -11.02 -0.60 -0.05
N GLN A 393 -10.62 0.13 -1.11
CA GLN A 393 -11.15 -0.10 -2.45
C GLN A 393 -10.79 -1.49 -3.00
N TYR A 394 -9.57 -1.99 -2.79
CA TYR A 394 -9.21 -3.37 -3.16
C TYR A 394 -10.09 -4.40 -2.48
N TYR A 395 -10.44 -4.17 -1.20
CA TYR A 395 -11.37 -5.04 -0.49
C TYR A 395 -12.75 -5.04 -1.15
N ALA A 396 -13.26 -3.89 -1.57
CA ALA A 396 -14.56 -3.80 -2.24
C ALA A 396 -14.54 -4.44 -3.64
N THR A 397 -13.47 -4.22 -4.42
CA THR A 397 -13.32 -4.78 -5.77
C THR A 397 -13.17 -6.31 -5.75
N SER A 398 -12.44 -6.86 -4.77
CA SER A 398 -12.19 -8.31 -4.69
C SER A 398 -13.46 -9.14 -4.45
N GLN A 399 -14.52 -8.55 -3.91
CA GLN A 399 -15.78 -9.27 -3.62
C GLN A 399 -16.52 -9.75 -4.86
N SER A 400 -16.18 -9.18 -6.03
CA SER A 400 -16.70 -9.63 -7.32
C SER A 400 -15.97 -10.87 -7.86
N HIS A 401 -14.84 -11.27 -7.26
CA HIS A 401 -14.04 -12.41 -7.71
C HIS A 401 -14.54 -13.74 -7.14
N LYS A 402 -14.21 -14.85 -7.83
CA LYS A 402 -14.52 -16.22 -7.39
C LYS A 402 -13.93 -16.58 -6.02
N ASN A 403 -12.77 -16.02 -5.70
CA ASN A 403 -12.12 -16.16 -4.40
C ASN A 403 -11.74 -14.77 -3.86
N PRO A 404 -12.66 -14.09 -3.16
CA PRO A 404 -12.46 -12.70 -2.73
C PRO A 404 -11.26 -12.50 -1.80
N GLU A 405 -11.01 -13.44 -0.90
CA GLU A 405 -9.93 -13.34 0.07
C GLU A 405 -8.56 -13.48 -0.60
N ALA A 406 -8.40 -14.47 -1.49
CA ALA A 406 -7.16 -14.64 -2.24
C ALA A 406 -6.88 -13.45 -3.15
N GLU A 407 -7.90 -12.90 -3.81
CA GLU A 407 -7.73 -11.73 -4.67
C GLU A 407 -7.40 -10.48 -3.86
N PHE A 408 -8.07 -10.26 -2.72
CA PHE A 408 -7.75 -9.14 -1.83
C PHE A 408 -6.31 -9.21 -1.33
N ARG A 409 -5.89 -10.38 -0.86
CA ARG A 409 -4.50 -10.64 -0.45
C ARG A 409 -3.54 -10.33 -1.59
N ARG A 410 -3.79 -10.86 -2.79
CA ARG A 410 -2.96 -10.63 -3.99
C ARG A 410 -2.80 -9.14 -4.30
N LEU A 411 -3.89 -8.37 -4.29
CA LEU A 411 -3.88 -6.93 -4.57
C LEU A 411 -3.08 -6.16 -3.50
N CYS A 412 -3.27 -6.50 -2.22
CA CYS A 412 -2.55 -5.86 -1.12
C CYS A 412 -1.06 -6.21 -1.12
N GLU A 413 -0.71 -7.47 -1.34
CA GLU A 413 0.68 -7.92 -1.47
C GLU A 413 1.36 -7.20 -2.62
N GLN A 414 0.75 -7.13 -3.81
CA GLN A 414 1.29 -6.36 -4.93
C GLN A 414 1.51 -4.89 -4.60
N TYR A 415 0.58 -4.27 -3.87
CA TYR A 415 0.68 -2.89 -3.43
C TYR A 415 1.85 -2.65 -2.47
N TYR A 416 2.00 -3.50 -1.46
CA TYR A 416 3.08 -3.38 -0.47
C TYR A 416 4.43 -3.76 -1.06
N ASP A 417 4.46 -4.82 -1.87
CA ASP A 417 5.63 -5.29 -2.60
C ASP A 417 6.20 -4.19 -3.50
N HIS A 418 5.35 -3.55 -4.31
CA HIS A 418 5.75 -2.40 -5.11
C HIS A 418 6.28 -1.24 -4.25
N ARG A 419 5.72 -1.00 -3.07
CA ARG A 419 6.19 0.09 -2.20
C ARG A 419 7.54 -0.19 -1.57
N LEU A 420 7.78 -1.42 -1.16
CA LEU A 420 9.06 -1.85 -0.62
C LEU A 420 10.15 -1.83 -1.68
N ASP A 421 9.84 -2.33 -2.88
CA ASP A 421 10.73 -2.26 -4.04
C ASP A 421 11.20 -0.82 -4.30
N ARG A 422 10.24 0.11 -4.31
CA ARG A 422 10.50 1.54 -4.49
C ARG A 422 11.38 2.13 -3.39
N LEU A 423 11.14 1.73 -2.15
CA LEU A 423 11.91 2.22 -1.01
C LEU A 423 13.35 1.72 -1.09
N ILE A 424 13.54 0.45 -1.46
CA ILE A 424 14.84 -0.19 -1.69
C ILE A 424 15.56 0.53 -2.83
N GLU A 425 14.95 0.67 -4.01
CA GLU A 425 15.56 1.36 -5.16
C GLU A 425 15.94 2.81 -4.82
N ARG A 426 15.06 3.55 -4.12
CA ARG A 426 15.30 4.95 -3.73
C ARG A 426 16.51 5.09 -2.82
N LEU A 427 16.61 4.23 -1.81
CA LEU A 427 17.65 4.35 -0.80
C LEU A 427 18.94 3.65 -1.22
N ARG A 428 18.92 2.71 -2.18
CA ARG A 428 20.11 1.98 -2.67
C ARG A 428 21.34 2.86 -2.94
N PRO A 429 21.25 4.05 -3.58
CA PRO A 429 22.41 4.90 -3.82
C PRO A 429 22.82 5.77 -2.61
N THR A 430 22.05 5.79 -1.52
CA THR A 430 22.29 6.66 -0.36
C THR A 430 22.96 5.91 0.79
N THR A 431 23.54 6.65 1.74
CA THR A 431 24.11 6.08 2.97
C THR A 431 23.05 5.45 3.88
N GLU A 432 21.77 5.81 3.70
CA GLU A 432 20.64 5.30 4.46
C GLU A 432 20.25 3.88 4.06
N PHE A 433 20.72 3.37 2.91
CA PHE A 433 20.41 2.02 2.45
C PHE A 433 20.75 0.96 3.48
N THR A 434 21.92 1.08 4.11
CA THR A 434 22.36 0.11 5.12
C THR A 434 21.39 0.06 6.30
N SER A 435 20.89 1.23 6.73
CA SER A 435 19.88 1.31 7.79
C SER A 435 18.56 0.68 7.35
N LEU A 436 18.09 0.98 6.13
CA LEU A 436 16.89 0.36 5.56
C LEU A 436 17.00 -1.17 5.54
N VAL A 437 18.13 -1.70 5.08
CA VAL A 437 18.35 -3.15 4.99
C VAL A 437 18.34 -3.79 6.37
N CYS A 438 18.95 -3.14 7.37
CA CYS A 438 18.89 -3.60 8.76
C CYS A 438 17.47 -3.57 9.33
N ASP A 439 16.71 -2.51 9.03
CA ASP A 439 15.31 -2.36 9.43
C ASP A 439 14.43 -3.46 8.79
N LEU A 440 14.57 -3.67 7.48
CA LEU A 440 13.85 -4.70 6.72
C LEU A 440 14.16 -6.09 7.26
N ALA A 441 15.44 -6.36 7.54
CA ALA A 441 15.87 -7.60 8.15
C ALA A 441 15.26 -7.81 9.54
N THR A 442 15.14 -6.73 10.33
CA THR A 442 14.48 -6.76 11.64
C THR A 442 12.97 -7.00 11.49
N ILE A 443 12.30 -6.43 10.48
CA ILE A 443 10.90 -6.73 10.16
C ILE A 443 10.72 -8.23 9.85
N VAL A 444 11.60 -8.80 9.01
CA VAL A 444 11.56 -10.22 8.63
C VAL A 444 11.73 -11.13 9.85
N ALA A 445 12.66 -10.77 10.74
CA ALA A 445 13.01 -11.56 11.92
C ALA A 445 12.00 -11.40 13.07
N ARG A 446 11.62 -10.18 13.43
CA ARG A 446 10.93 -9.82 14.68
C ARG A 446 9.67 -8.97 14.50
N THR A 447 9.28 -8.68 13.25
CA THR A 447 8.08 -7.89 12.89
C THR A 447 7.97 -6.53 13.55
N SER A 448 9.09 -5.95 13.95
CA SER A 448 9.12 -4.63 14.57
C SER A 448 10.49 -3.99 14.42
N ILE A 449 10.53 -2.67 14.45
CA ILE A 449 11.78 -1.89 14.41
C ILE A 449 11.85 -1.06 15.70
N PRO A 450 12.96 -1.13 16.47
CA PRO A 450 13.22 -0.19 17.56
C PRO A 450 13.43 1.22 16.98
N GLU A 451 12.76 2.24 17.53
CA GLU A 451 12.53 3.59 16.97
C GLU A 451 13.72 4.43 16.49
N ARG A 452 14.96 3.93 16.38
CA ARG A 452 16.13 4.78 16.10
C ARG A 452 16.15 5.44 14.71
N THR A 453 15.20 5.18 13.82
CA THR A 453 15.11 5.80 12.47
C THR A 453 13.65 5.92 11.94
N PRO A 454 12.71 6.60 12.61
CA PRO A 454 11.28 6.31 12.45
C PRO A 454 10.51 7.16 11.42
N GLU A 455 10.96 8.37 11.08
CA GLU A 455 10.17 9.27 10.22
C GLU A 455 9.93 8.69 8.82
N VAL A 456 10.95 8.06 8.22
CA VAL A 456 10.84 7.48 6.86
C VAL A 456 9.81 6.36 6.81
N TRP A 457 9.81 5.46 7.80
CA TRP A 457 8.89 4.33 7.85
C TRP A 457 7.44 4.76 8.12
N LEU A 458 7.22 5.73 9.01
CA LEU A 458 5.89 6.29 9.25
C LEU A 458 5.37 7.00 7.99
N GLN A 459 6.21 7.77 7.31
CA GLN A 459 5.86 8.43 6.04
C GLN A 459 5.55 7.44 4.91
N THR A 460 6.09 6.22 4.96
CA THR A 460 5.71 5.20 3.98
C THR A 460 4.28 4.69 4.20
N GLY A 461 3.75 4.72 5.43
CA GLY A 461 2.50 4.04 5.77
C GLY A 461 2.59 2.51 5.72
N LEU A 462 3.80 1.95 5.67
CA LEU A 462 4.04 0.50 5.83
C LEU A 462 4.13 0.11 7.31
N MET A 463 4.52 1.06 8.17
CA MET A 463 4.69 0.87 9.60
C MET A 463 3.82 1.88 10.37
N LYS A 464 3.42 1.50 11.58
CA LYS A 464 2.73 2.35 12.55
C LYS A 464 3.40 2.21 13.92
N ALA A 465 3.25 3.24 14.77
CA ALA A 465 3.67 3.13 16.15
C ALA A 465 2.87 2.01 16.85
N HIS A 466 3.55 1.24 17.70
CA HIS A 466 2.90 0.22 18.50
C HIS A 466 2.00 0.91 19.54
N PRO A 467 0.74 0.46 19.72
CA PRO A 467 -0.26 1.17 20.52
C PRO A 467 0.12 1.31 22.01
N THR A 468 0.96 0.42 22.54
CA THR A 468 1.40 0.44 23.94
C THR A 468 2.90 0.69 24.11
N GLU A 469 3.68 0.70 23.02
CA GLU A 469 5.14 0.86 23.05
C GLU A 469 5.50 1.88 21.99
N ALA A 470 5.37 3.18 22.32
CA ALA A 470 5.59 4.26 21.38
C ALA A 470 6.95 4.14 20.65
N ASP A 471 7.97 3.64 21.36
CA ASP A 471 9.33 3.44 20.88
C ASP A 471 9.51 2.23 19.91
N GLN A 472 8.41 1.63 19.45
CA GLN A 472 8.42 0.48 18.56
C GLN A 472 7.51 0.72 17.35
N LEU A 473 8.08 0.53 16.15
CA LEU A 473 7.31 0.50 14.92
C LEU A 473 6.92 -0.94 14.58
N VAL A 474 5.66 -1.15 14.21
CA VAL A 474 5.14 -2.43 13.73
C VAL A 474 4.53 -2.29 12.34
N PRO A 475 4.57 -3.33 11.50
CA PRO A 475 3.87 -3.33 10.21
C PRO A 475 2.40 -2.98 10.38
N VAL A 476 1.85 -2.19 9.46
CA VAL A 476 0.41 -1.84 9.54
C VAL A 476 -0.49 -3.07 9.43
N SER A 477 -0.05 -4.10 8.70
CA SER A 477 -0.73 -5.39 8.52
C SER A 477 0.27 -6.54 8.26
N ASP A 478 -0.16 -7.78 8.46
CA ASP A 478 0.62 -8.99 8.15
C ASP A 478 1.06 -9.06 6.68
N LEU A 479 0.31 -8.44 5.78
CA LEU A 479 0.61 -8.42 4.35
C LEU A 479 1.83 -7.55 4.01
N VAL A 480 2.12 -6.52 4.82
CA VAL A 480 3.36 -5.75 4.71
C VAL A 480 4.55 -6.65 5.03
N ARG A 481 4.42 -7.46 6.10
CA ARG A 481 5.45 -8.41 6.48
C ARG A 481 5.65 -9.47 5.39
N ALA A 482 4.56 -10.02 4.84
CA ALA A 482 4.64 -10.99 3.74
C ALA A 482 5.40 -10.40 2.54
N ALA A 483 5.10 -9.15 2.17
CA ALA A 483 5.83 -8.44 1.12
C ALA A 483 7.31 -8.19 1.48
N ALA A 484 7.62 -7.83 2.73
CA ALA A 484 8.99 -7.66 3.22
C ALA A 484 9.80 -8.96 3.15
N VAL A 485 9.20 -10.09 3.57
CA VAL A 485 9.81 -11.43 3.48
C VAL A 485 10.06 -11.80 2.02
N SER A 486 9.07 -11.60 1.14
CA SER A 486 9.21 -11.85 -0.30
C SER A 486 10.39 -11.07 -0.89
N ARG A 487 10.47 -9.76 -0.62
CA ARG A 487 11.53 -8.90 -1.15
C ARG A 487 12.89 -9.20 -0.56
N PHE A 488 12.97 -9.43 0.74
CA PHE A 488 14.22 -9.80 1.39
C PHE A 488 14.77 -11.12 0.83
N ASN A 489 13.90 -12.11 0.59
CA ASN A 489 14.30 -13.39 0.03
C ASN A 489 14.71 -13.29 -1.44
N ALA A 490 14.14 -12.39 -2.23
CA ALA A 490 14.49 -12.19 -3.64
C ALA A 490 15.94 -11.68 -3.83
N GLU A 491 16.45 -10.85 -2.92
CA GLU A 491 17.82 -10.29 -2.95
C GLU A 491 18.69 -10.78 -1.77
N ARG A 492 18.33 -11.92 -1.18
CA ARG A 492 18.84 -12.38 0.11
C ARG A 492 20.36 -12.33 0.24
N ALA A 493 21.09 -12.83 -0.75
CA ALA A 493 22.55 -12.87 -0.70
C ALA A 493 23.16 -11.46 -0.62
N GLY A 494 22.66 -10.53 -1.45
CA GLY A 494 23.11 -9.14 -1.44
C GLY A 494 22.74 -8.39 -0.17
N LEU A 495 21.51 -8.57 0.31
CA LEU A 495 21.03 -7.89 1.53
C LEU A 495 21.69 -8.45 2.80
N MET A 496 21.85 -9.77 2.91
CA MET A 496 22.51 -10.39 4.06
C MET A 496 23.98 -9.97 4.17
N ARG A 497 24.69 -9.82 3.05
CA ARG A 497 26.04 -9.26 3.04
C ARG A 497 26.08 -7.90 3.76
N ILE A 498 25.17 -6.99 3.41
CA ILE A 498 25.07 -5.66 4.03
C ILE A 498 24.79 -5.77 5.53
N VAL A 499 23.90 -6.68 5.95
CA VAL A 499 23.59 -6.90 7.38
C VAL A 499 24.80 -7.46 8.14
N PHE A 500 25.56 -8.38 7.54
CA PHE A 500 26.77 -8.97 8.14
C PHE A 500 27.93 -7.98 8.22
N ASP A 501 28.12 -7.16 7.18
CA ASP A 501 29.19 -6.16 7.10
C ASP A 501 28.96 -4.99 8.07
N ASN A 502 27.72 -4.79 8.52
CA ASN A 502 27.40 -3.76 9.51
C ASN A 502 27.82 -4.21 10.94
N PRO A 503 28.83 -3.55 11.56
CA PRO A 503 29.33 -3.90 12.89
C PRO A 503 28.31 -3.65 14.01
N ALA A 504 27.33 -2.76 13.80
CA ALA A 504 26.29 -2.46 14.77
C ALA A 504 25.24 -3.58 14.86
N THR A 505 25.09 -4.38 13.80
CA THR A 505 24.06 -5.42 13.67
C THR A 505 24.63 -6.81 13.51
N THR A 506 25.96 -7.02 13.54
CA THR A 506 26.60 -8.32 13.25
C THR A 506 26.03 -9.48 14.07
N TRP A 507 25.52 -9.21 15.27
CA TRP A 507 24.86 -10.24 16.09
C TRP A 507 23.41 -10.49 15.70
N SER A 508 22.62 -9.43 15.54
CA SER A 508 21.29 -9.49 14.95
C SER A 508 21.31 -10.13 13.57
N ALA A 509 22.42 -10.03 12.82
CA ALA A 509 22.62 -10.65 11.52
C ALA A 509 22.53 -12.18 11.59
N LEU A 510 23.11 -12.81 12.61
CA LEU A 510 22.99 -14.27 12.80
C LEU A 510 21.53 -14.64 13.10
N GLU A 511 20.89 -13.88 13.98
CA GLU A 511 19.50 -14.11 14.35
C GLU A 511 18.57 -14.00 13.13
N ILE A 512 18.69 -12.90 12.39
CA ILE A 512 18.00 -12.65 11.12
C ILE A 512 18.25 -13.79 10.14
N PHE A 513 19.51 -14.21 9.97
CA PHE A 513 19.88 -15.26 9.03
C PHE A 513 19.21 -16.60 9.37
N VAL A 514 19.30 -17.02 10.64
CA VAL A 514 18.70 -18.29 11.08
C VAL A 514 17.17 -18.20 11.01
N LEU A 515 16.55 -17.14 11.54
CA LEU A 515 15.09 -17.00 11.51
C LEU A 515 14.53 -16.91 10.09
N SER A 516 15.24 -16.26 9.15
CA SER A 516 14.83 -16.22 7.74
C SER A 516 15.02 -17.57 7.04
N CYS A 517 16.03 -18.35 7.41
CA CYS A 517 16.20 -19.73 6.93
C CYS A 517 15.07 -20.65 7.42
N LEU A 518 14.70 -20.57 8.70
CA LEU A 518 13.66 -21.42 9.29
C LEU A 518 12.29 -21.21 8.65
N GLN A 519 12.05 -20.07 8.00
CA GLN A 519 10.79 -19.77 7.32
C GLN A 519 10.65 -20.45 5.94
N TYR A 520 11.65 -21.19 5.47
CA TYR A 520 11.52 -21.99 4.25
C TYR A 520 10.63 -23.23 4.47
N ALA A 521 9.84 -23.57 3.46
CA ALA A 521 8.86 -24.65 3.53
C ALA A 521 9.45 -25.99 3.99
N SER A 522 10.68 -26.30 3.59
CA SER A 522 11.41 -27.45 4.11
C SER A 522 12.90 -27.13 4.21
N GLN A 523 13.50 -27.48 5.35
CA GLN A 523 14.92 -27.29 5.58
C GLN A 523 15.50 -28.44 6.40
N THR A 524 16.70 -28.90 6.05
CA THR A 524 17.46 -29.84 6.87
C THR A 524 18.55 -29.09 7.62
N LEU A 525 18.35 -28.95 8.92
CA LEU A 525 19.35 -28.35 9.80
C LEU A 525 20.45 -29.38 10.07
N LYS A 526 21.70 -28.92 10.04
CA LYS A 526 22.87 -29.72 10.45
C LYS A 526 23.42 -29.19 11.76
N GLY A 527 23.94 -30.08 12.59
CA GLY A 527 24.49 -29.69 13.88
C GLY A 527 25.22 -30.84 14.55
N THR A 528 25.52 -30.66 15.83
CA THR A 528 26.13 -31.69 16.67
C THR A 528 25.42 -31.80 18.00
N ASN A 529 25.58 -32.93 18.68
CA ASN A 529 25.28 -33.01 20.10
C ASN A 529 26.33 -32.25 20.94
N LEU A 530 26.09 -32.13 22.25
CA LEU A 530 26.96 -31.41 23.17
C LEU A 530 28.38 -31.99 23.26
N SER A 531 28.54 -33.30 23.08
CA SER A 531 29.86 -33.96 23.09
C SER A 531 30.65 -33.80 21.78
N HIS A 532 30.07 -33.17 20.75
CA HIS A 532 30.68 -32.95 19.43
C HIS A 532 31.07 -34.24 18.68
N GLN A 533 30.41 -35.35 18.99
CA GLN A 533 30.78 -36.67 18.47
C GLN A 533 29.87 -37.13 17.33
N ALA A 534 28.59 -36.77 17.36
CA ALA A 534 27.63 -37.13 16.34
C ALA A 534 27.19 -35.90 15.53
N VAL A 535 27.31 -35.98 14.20
CA VAL A 535 26.61 -35.05 13.30
C VAL A 535 25.14 -35.42 13.34
N LEU A 536 24.31 -34.44 13.69
CA LEU A 536 22.87 -34.58 13.74
C LEU A 536 22.27 -33.84 12.54
N GLU A 537 21.25 -34.44 11.95
CA GLU A 537 20.42 -33.80 10.93
C GLU A 537 18.98 -33.74 11.46
N LEU A 538 18.36 -32.56 11.33
CA LEU A 538 16.99 -32.31 11.74
C LEU A 538 16.25 -31.68 10.57
N THR A 539 15.43 -32.48 9.90
CA THR A 539 14.53 -31.98 8.86
C THR A 539 13.31 -31.35 9.50
N ILE A 540 13.03 -30.11 9.13
CA ILE A 540 11.87 -29.34 9.54
C ILE A 540 11.04 -28.99 8.31
N THR A 541 9.73 -28.91 8.52
CA THR A 541 8.77 -28.42 7.54
C THR A 541 7.99 -27.29 8.19
N VAL A 542 7.92 -26.14 7.51
CA VAL A 542 7.22 -24.95 7.99
C VAL A 542 6.18 -24.56 6.95
N ASP A 543 4.93 -24.79 7.30
CA ASP A 543 3.78 -24.48 6.44
C ASP A 543 3.24 -23.08 6.73
N ASN A 544 3.38 -22.62 7.98
CA ASN A 544 2.85 -21.33 8.44
C ASN A 544 3.84 -20.65 9.39
N VAL A 545 3.85 -19.32 9.40
CA VAL A 545 4.66 -18.54 10.33
C VAL A 545 3.73 -17.56 11.03
N HIS A 546 3.63 -17.64 12.36
CA HIS A 546 2.85 -16.71 13.16
C HIS A 546 3.75 -16.02 14.19
N VAL A 547 3.59 -14.71 14.33
CA VAL A 547 4.39 -13.92 15.28
C VAL A 547 3.54 -13.63 16.50
N LEU A 548 4.07 -14.00 17.66
CA LEU A 548 3.41 -13.78 18.93
C LEU A 548 3.64 -12.33 19.37
N ASP A 549 2.56 -11.60 19.67
CA ASP A 549 2.68 -10.30 20.33
C ASP A 549 2.71 -10.45 21.87
N ARG A 550 3.04 -9.38 22.59
CA ARG A 550 3.16 -9.42 24.06
C ARG A 550 1.82 -9.64 24.78
N SER A 551 0.68 -9.51 24.09
CA SER A 551 -0.63 -9.72 24.71
C SER A 551 -0.80 -11.16 25.20
N ILE A 552 -0.07 -12.14 24.63
CA ILE A 552 -0.03 -13.53 25.13
C ILE A 552 0.32 -13.61 26.62
N THR A 553 1.17 -12.70 27.11
CA THR A 553 1.57 -12.61 28.52
C THR A 553 0.37 -12.30 29.42
N ASN A 554 -0.56 -11.47 28.96
CA ASN A 554 -1.71 -11.04 29.75
C ASN A 554 -2.95 -11.91 29.48
N LEU A 555 -3.16 -12.30 28.23
CA LEU A 555 -4.33 -13.05 27.77
C LEU A 555 -4.22 -14.54 28.11
N GLY A 556 -3.00 -15.09 28.10
CA GLY A 556 -2.76 -16.53 28.09
C GLY A 556 -3.17 -17.18 26.77
N ALA A 557 -2.77 -18.44 26.57
CA ALA A 557 -2.95 -19.15 25.29
C ALA A 557 -4.40 -19.17 24.79
N LYS A 558 -5.37 -19.48 25.66
CA LYS A 558 -6.79 -19.59 25.27
C LYS A 558 -7.34 -18.28 24.72
N ASN A 559 -7.24 -17.19 25.48
CA ASN A 559 -7.81 -15.91 25.04
C ASN A 559 -7.03 -15.30 23.87
N TYR A 560 -5.73 -15.62 23.77
CA TYR A 560 -4.94 -15.26 22.61
C TYR A 560 -5.43 -15.96 21.33
N LEU A 561 -5.70 -17.28 21.37
CA LEU A 561 -6.28 -17.99 20.22
C LEU A 561 -7.65 -17.43 19.83
N ALA A 562 -8.49 -17.08 20.81
CA ALA A 562 -9.78 -16.43 20.52
C ALA A 562 -9.62 -15.08 19.80
N ALA A 563 -8.61 -14.28 20.17
CA ALA A 563 -8.37 -12.98 19.57
C ALA A 563 -7.67 -13.06 18.20
N PHE A 564 -6.75 -14.01 18.00
CA PHE A 564 -5.82 -14.00 16.87
C PHE A 564 -5.90 -15.21 15.94
N ASN A 565 -6.62 -16.27 16.32
CA ASN A 565 -6.73 -17.50 15.51
C ASN A 565 -8.13 -18.15 15.57
N GLY A 566 -9.19 -17.36 15.80
CA GLY A 566 -10.58 -17.85 15.76
C GLY A 566 -10.89 -18.95 16.77
N ASP A 567 -10.23 -18.92 17.93
CA ASP A 567 -10.31 -19.94 18.99
C ASP A 567 -9.86 -21.35 18.54
N GLN A 568 -9.11 -21.44 17.44
CA GLN A 568 -8.50 -22.67 16.96
C GLN A 568 -7.01 -22.73 17.34
N PRO A 569 -6.46 -23.92 17.66
CA PRO A 569 -5.02 -24.08 17.80
C PRO A 569 -4.27 -23.83 16.49
N PHE A 570 -3.00 -23.45 16.60
CA PHE A 570 -2.12 -23.38 15.43
C PHE A 570 -1.83 -24.80 14.90
N PRO A 571 -1.91 -25.02 13.58
CA PRO A 571 -1.68 -26.34 13.00
C PRO A 571 -0.21 -26.76 13.11
N VAL A 572 0.02 -28.08 13.01
CA VAL A 572 1.37 -28.65 12.80
C VAL A 572 2.01 -27.97 11.57
N GLY A 573 3.31 -27.71 11.63
CA GLY A 573 4.05 -26.95 10.62
C GLY A 573 4.04 -25.45 10.87
N THR A 574 3.42 -24.98 11.97
CA THR A 574 3.45 -23.55 12.32
C THR A 574 4.69 -23.20 13.14
N LEU A 575 5.49 -22.27 12.63
CA LEU A 575 6.61 -21.62 13.32
C LEU A 575 6.09 -20.39 14.07
N LEU A 576 6.17 -20.42 15.40
CA LEU A 576 5.86 -19.29 16.28
C LEU A 576 7.13 -18.49 16.56
N VAL A 577 7.11 -17.18 16.30
CA VAL A 577 8.23 -16.28 16.57
C VAL A 577 7.80 -15.24 17.60
N PRO A 578 8.40 -15.15 18.79
CA PRO A 578 8.11 -14.06 19.73
C PRO A 578 8.50 -12.70 19.12
N GLY A 579 7.55 -11.76 19.07
CA GLY A 579 7.76 -10.42 18.51
C GLY A 579 8.51 -9.44 19.44
N TRP A 580 9.07 -9.91 20.55
CA TRP A 580 9.79 -9.08 21.53
C TRP A 580 11.13 -9.70 21.93
N SER A 581 12.11 -8.85 22.27
CA SER A 581 13.52 -9.23 22.43
C SER A 581 13.86 -10.06 23.68
N ASN A 582 12.95 -10.14 24.65
CA ASN A 582 13.21 -10.73 25.97
C ASN A 582 12.33 -11.95 26.24
N HIS A 583 12.02 -12.74 25.20
CA HIS A 583 11.32 -14.01 25.42
C HIS A 583 12.21 -14.95 26.25
N PRO A 584 11.67 -15.60 27.31
CA PRO A 584 12.49 -16.19 28.36
C PRO A 584 13.34 -17.39 27.94
N VAL A 585 12.96 -18.11 26.86
CA VAL A 585 13.55 -19.44 26.57
C VAL A 585 13.96 -19.71 25.12
N ALA A 586 13.50 -18.90 24.18
CA ALA A 586 13.65 -19.17 22.74
C ALA A 586 13.35 -17.93 21.88
N ASP A 587 13.97 -17.88 20.70
CA ASP A 587 13.72 -16.90 19.64
C ASP A 587 12.70 -17.41 18.60
N ALA A 588 12.45 -18.73 18.56
CA ALA A 588 11.34 -19.31 17.81
C ALA A 588 10.92 -20.69 18.36
N VAL A 589 9.67 -21.09 18.13
CA VAL A 589 9.12 -22.40 18.54
C VAL A 589 8.34 -23.01 17.38
N LEU A 590 8.71 -24.22 16.96
CA LEU A 590 8.05 -24.95 15.88
C LEU A 590 7.33 -26.19 16.42
N LEU A 591 6.09 -26.41 15.96
CA LEU A 591 5.44 -27.72 16.06
C LEU A 591 5.63 -28.48 14.76
N THR A 592 6.22 -29.67 14.82
CA THR A 592 6.40 -30.55 13.64
C THR A 592 5.99 -32.00 13.94
N ARG A 593 5.89 -32.83 12.91
CA ARG A 593 5.69 -34.28 13.05
C ARG A 593 7.00 -35.03 12.80
N GLN A 594 7.32 -35.97 13.67
CA GLN A 594 8.38 -36.94 13.42
C GLN A 594 7.88 -38.12 12.55
N ASN A 595 8.83 -38.96 12.13
CA ASN A 595 8.56 -40.14 11.30
C ASN A 595 7.62 -41.17 11.96
N ASP A 596 7.46 -41.11 13.28
CA ASP A 596 6.55 -41.93 14.07
C ASP A 596 5.18 -41.25 14.30
N ASP A 597 4.87 -40.21 13.51
CA ASP A 597 3.69 -39.35 13.62
C ASP A 597 3.55 -38.59 14.95
N SER A 598 4.58 -38.59 15.81
CA SER A 598 4.56 -37.83 17.05
C SER A 598 4.67 -36.32 16.78
N ASN A 599 3.84 -35.54 17.48
CA ASN A 599 3.89 -34.08 17.47
C ASN A 599 5.00 -33.60 18.40
N VAL A 600 5.97 -32.85 17.88
CA VAL A 600 7.20 -32.47 18.58
C VAL A 600 7.39 -30.97 18.58
N LEU A 601 7.66 -30.42 19.78
CA LEU A 601 8.01 -29.03 19.98
C LEU A 601 9.52 -28.84 19.83
N ILE A 602 9.92 -27.92 18.96
CA ILE A 602 11.32 -27.55 18.77
C ILE A 602 11.49 -26.09 19.16
N PHE A 603 12.28 -25.85 20.19
CA PHE A 603 12.65 -24.51 20.66
C PHE A 603 13.98 -24.10 20.05
N PHE A 604 14.03 -22.95 19.38
CA PHE A 604 15.22 -22.39 18.75
C PHE A 604 15.74 -21.22 19.59
N GLN A 605 17.02 -21.26 19.95
CA GLN A 605 17.71 -20.15 20.60
C GLN A 605 18.96 -19.80 19.80
N ILE A 606 19.14 -18.52 19.52
CA ILE A 606 20.23 -17.95 18.74
C ILE A 606 21.01 -17.02 19.67
N SER A 607 22.32 -17.28 19.87
CA SER A 607 23.07 -16.56 20.92
C SER A 607 24.57 -16.42 20.68
N LYS A 608 25.11 -15.26 21.09
CA LYS A 608 26.54 -14.88 21.01
C LYS A 608 27.43 -15.77 21.82
N SER A 609 26.87 -16.24 22.91
CA SER A 609 27.64 -16.89 23.95
C SER A 609 27.94 -18.32 23.52
N SER A 610 29.20 -18.72 23.60
CA SER A 610 29.60 -20.12 23.42
C SER A 610 28.80 -21.03 24.32
N TYR A 611 28.26 -22.15 23.80
CA TYR A 611 27.51 -23.13 24.59
C TYR A 611 28.37 -23.93 25.60
N ALA A 612 29.57 -23.44 25.97
CA ALA A 612 30.48 -24.09 26.91
C ALA A 612 29.90 -24.20 28.34
N ASP A 613 29.12 -23.20 28.78
CA ASP A 613 28.39 -23.23 30.05
C ASP A 613 26.92 -23.58 29.81
N HIS A 614 26.66 -24.85 29.48
CA HIS A 614 25.34 -25.31 29.03
C HIS A 614 24.31 -25.37 30.16
N GLN A 615 24.74 -25.57 31.41
CA GLN A 615 23.84 -25.71 32.56
C GLN A 615 23.03 -24.43 32.83
N THR A 616 23.58 -23.26 32.54
CA THR A 616 22.88 -21.97 32.69
C THR A 616 22.12 -21.55 31.43
N LYS A 617 22.12 -22.37 30.37
CA LYS A 617 21.58 -22.04 29.04
C LYS A 617 20.48 -22.98 28.57
N LEU A 618 20.26 -24.07 29.30
CA LEU A 618 19.10 -24.91 29.10
C LEU A 618 17.89 -24.17 29.67
N PRO A 619 16.84 -23.93 28.86
CA PRO A 619 15.63 -23.32 29.38
C PRO A 619 14.95 -24.29 30.35
N HIS A 620 14.29 -23.74 31.36
CA HIS A 620 13.63 -24.51 32.39
C HIS A 620 12.13 -24.34 32.19
N LEU A 621 11.59 -25.06 31.19
CA LEU A 621 10.30 -24.75 30.54
C LEU A 621 9.07 -24.78 31.48
N ALA A 622 9.19 -25.43 32.63
CA ALA A 622 8.14 -25.49 33.67
C ALA A 622 8.24 -24.36 34.71
N SER A 623 9.44 -23.83 34.96
CA SER A 623 9.67 -22.74 35.94
C SER A 623 9.75 -21.37 35.28
N ASP A 624 10.20 -21.29 34.03
CA ASP A 624 10.13 -20.08 33.23
C ASP A 624 8.66 -19.83 32.85
N THR A 625 8.21 -18.58 32.94
CA THR A 625 6.80 -18.22 32.75
C THR A 625 6.58 -17.22 31.62
N ILE A 626 5.41 -17.32 30.99
CA ILE A 626 4.84 -16.30 30.11
C ILE A 626 3.53 -15.88 30.77
N GLY A 627 3.55 -14.71 31.41
CA GLY A 627 2.47 -14.30 32.31
C GLY A 627 2.40 -15.20 33.54
N ASN A 628 1.23 -15.79 33.77
CA ASN A 628 0.94 -16.62 34.94
C ASN A 628 1.07 -18.13 34.68
N ALA A 629 1.47 -18.55 33.47
CA ALA A 629 1.60 -19.96 33.11
C ALA A 629 3.05 -20.30 32.73
N SER A 630 3.42 -21.58 32.87
CA SER A 630 4.74 -22.04 32.42
C SER A 630 4.87 -21.88 30.91
N VAL A 631 6.10 -21.69 30.42
CA VAL A 631 6.34 -21.58 28.97
C VAL A 631 5.81 -22.83 28.24
N LEU A 632 6.05 -24.02 28.80
CA LEU A 632 5.57 -25.27 28.21
C LEU A 632 4.04 -25.28 28.09
N ASP A 633 3.32 -24.88 29.13
CA ASP A 633 1.85 -24.87 29.12
C ASP A 633 1.28 -23.87 28.10
N VAL A 634 1.91 -22.71 27.95
CA VAL A 634 1.50 -21.71 26.97
C VAL A 634 1.63 -22.27 25.55
N TYR A 635 2.78 -22.82 25.18
CA TYR A 635 2.96 -23.39 23.83
C TYR A 635 2.13 -24.65 23.61
N ARG A 636 1.95 -25.51 24.63
CA ARG A 636 0.99 -26.63 24.55
C ARG A 636 -0.43 -26.12 24.30
N GLY A 637 -0.84 -25.04 24.94
CA GLY A 637 -2.13 -24.37 24.72
C GLY A 637 -2.30 -23.87 23.29
N LEU A 638 -1.32 -23.11 22.80
CA LEU A 638 -1.34 -22.52 21.45
C LEU A 638 -1.42 -23.58 20.35
N PHE A 639 -0.80 -24.74 20.57
CA PHE A 639 -0.76 -25.86 19.63
C PHE A 639 -1.81 -26.95 19.89
N GLY A 640 -2.67 -26.79 20.90
CA GLY A 640 -3.73 -27.78 21.20
C GLY A 640 -3.21 -29.11 21.79
N LEU A 641 -2.03 -29.09 22.42
CA LEU A 641 -1.37 -30.24 23.04
C LEU A 641 -1.68 -30.40 24.54
N THR A 642 -2.60 -29.61 25.09
CA THR A 642 -2.96 -29.63 26.52
C THR A 642 -3.49 -30.98 26.99
N ASN A 643 -4.19 -31.71 26.12
CA ASN A 643 -4.72 -33.05 26.43
C ASN A 643 -3.82 -34.21 25.97
N ASN A 644 -2.62 -33.91 25.45
CA ASN A 644 -1.71 -34.93 24.95
C ASN A 644 -0.95 -35.60 26.10
N LYS A 645 -1.37 -36.80 26.48
CA LYS A 645 -0.78 -37.60 27.58
C LYS A 645 0.71 -37.87 27.44
N ALA A 646 1.26 -37.82 26.22
CA ALA A 646 2.68 -38.02 25.98
C ALA A 646 3.53 -36.88 26.60
N TYR A 647 2.97 -35.67 26.68
CA TYR A 647 3.60 -34.50 27.30
C TYR A 647 3.44 -34.45 28.83
N ASP A 648 2.66 -35.37 29.41
CA ASP A 648 2.43 -35.44 30.87
C ASP A 648 3.40 -36.40 31.57
N THR A 649 4.42 -36.91 30.85
CA THR A 649 5.46 -37.74 31.47
C THR A 649 6.24 -36.92 32.52
N PRO A 650 6.66 -37.52 33.65
CA PRO A 650 7.28 -36.79 34.76
C PRO A 650 8.45 -35.89 34.34
N HIS A 651 9.28 -36.35 33.41
CA HIS A 651 10.41 -35.58 32.90
C HIS A 651 9.99 -34.32 32.14
N ILE A 652 8.98 -34.41 31.26
CA ILE A 652 8.49 -33.27 30.48
C ILE A 652 7.67 -32.32 31.37
N ALA A 653 6.87 -32.87 32.29
CA ALA A 653 6.09 -32.09 33.24
C ALA A 653 6.97 -31.27 34.21
N GLU A 654 8.16 -31.77 34.56
CA GLU A 654 9.19 -31.02 35.29
C GLU A 654 9.92 -29.98 34.43
N GLY A 655 9.56 -29.84 33.14
CA GLY A 655 10.14 -28.88 32.20
C GLY A 655 11.50 -29.30 31.65
N LYS A 656 11.88 -30.58 31.79
CA LYS A 656 13.15 -31.10 31.26
C LYS A 656 12.99 -31.49 29.79
N LEU A 657 14.05 -31.27 29.02
CA LEU A 657 14.14 -31.73 27.64
C LEU A 657 14.30 -33.26 27.62
N ASP A 658 13.51 -33.94 26.81
CA ASP A 658 13.53 -35.41 26.64
C ASP A 658 14.15 -35.82 25.30
N GLY A 659 14.34 -34.88 24.36
CA GLY A 659 14.90 -35.09 23.03
C GLY A 659 13.98 -35.85 22.06
N THR A 660 12.87 -36.39 22.55
CA THR A 660 11.84 -37.09 21.77
C THR A 660 10.70 -36.16 21.40
N LEU A 661 10.00 -35.58 22.39
CA LEU A 661 8.84 -34.71 22.19
C LEU A 661 9.16 -33.23 22.34
N VAL A 662 10.21 -32.90 23.07
CA VAL A 662 10.72 -31.54 23.26
C VAL A 662 12.20 -31.49 22.90
N LYS A 663 12.51 -30.75 21.83
CA LYS A 663 13.87 -30.55 21.30
C LYS A 663 14.30 -29.11 21.48
N TYR A 664 15.60 -28.92 21.71
CA TYR A 664 16.22 -27.60 21.82
C TYR A 664 17.34 -27.44 20.81
N VAL A 665 17.24 -26.42 19.96
CA VAL A 665 18.23 -26.05 18.96
C VAL A 665 18.94 -24.78 19.41
N TYR A 666 20.26 -24.84 19.58
CA TYR A 666 21.08 -23.68 19.92
C TYR A 666 21.98 -23.30 18.76
N ALA A 667 21.81 -22.10 18.21
CA ALA A 667 22.62 -21.58 17.10
C ALA A 667 23.60 -20.50 17.57
N THR A 668 24.88 -20.66 17.23
CA THR A 668 25.94 -19.73 17.64
C THR A 668 27.09 -19.66 16.64
N LEU A 669 27.75 -18.49 16.56
CA LEU A 669 29.01 -18.31 15.81
C LEU A 669 30.25 -18.63 16.65
N ALA A 670 30.09 -18.99 17.92
CA ALA A 670 31.23 -19.32 18.77
C ALA A 670 31.95 -20.57 18.26
N GLN A 671 33.26 -20.44 18.01
CA GLN A 671 34.10 -21.55 17.59
C GLN A 671 34.18 -22.64 18.68
N LYS A 672 34.56 -23.85 18.26
CA LYS A 672 34.79 -24.97 19.16
C LYS A 672 35.84 -24.55 20.21
N PRO A 673 35.61 -24.78 21.51
CA PRO A 673 36.67 -24.62 22.49
C PRO A 673 37.85 -25.49 22.05
N LEU A 674 39.01 -24.88 21.79
CA LEU A 674 40.25 -25.62 21.56
C LEU A 674 40.47 -26.49 22.79
N THR A 675 40.20 -27.80 22.67
CA THR A 675 40.59 -28.74 23.70
C THR A 675 42.10 -28.61 23.87
N LYS A 676 42.55 -28.42 25.12
CA LYS A 676 43.97 -28.30 25.52
C LYS A 676 44.88 -29.42 24.96
N ALA A 677 44.30 -30.48 24.39
CA ALA A 677 44.97 -31.58 23.71
C ALA A 677 45.81 -31.21 22.46
N GLN A 678 45.65 -30.03 21.85
CA GLN A 678 46.51 -29.59 20.74
C GLN A 678 47.69 -28.70 21.16
N GLY A 679 47.74 -28.23 22.41
CA GLY A 679 48.87 -27.48 22.98
C GLY A 679 49.89 -28.34 23.74
N GLU A 680 49.53 -29.56 24.14
CA GLU A 680 50.31 -30.40 25.05
C GLU A 680 50.85 -31.69 24.40
N LYS A 681 51.22 -31.67 23.11
CA LYS A 681 52.09 -32.72 22.52
C LYS A 681 53.58 -32.52 22.80
N LYS A 682 53.94 -31.57 23.67
CA LYS A 682 55.33 -31.25 24.02
C LYS A 682 55.52 -31.07 25.53
N LYS A 683 55.22 -32.13 26.30
CA LYS A 683 55.40 -32.40 27.75
C LYS A 683 54.14 -33.15 28.18
N GLU A 684 54.11 -34.37 28.68
CA GLU A 684 55.05 -35.17 29.44
C GLU A 684 54.70 -36.65 29.20
N LYS A 685 55.71 -37.46 28.91
CA LYS A 685 55.75 -38.83 29.44
C LYS A 685 55.78 -38.72 30.96
N THR A 686 55.14 -39.68 31.63
CA THR A 686 55.28 -40.03 33.07
C THR A 686 54.21 -39.46 34.01
N LYS A 687 53.06 -40.15 34.12
CA LYS A 687 52.68 -40.89 35.34
C LYS A 687 51.32 -41.57 35.19
N GLU A 688 51.37 -42.87 35.37
CA GLU A 688 50.24 -43.79 35.43
C GLU A 688 49.73 -43.92 36.89
N ARG A 689 48.45 -44.29 37.04
CA ARG A 689 47.70 -44.69 38.26
C ARG A 689 47.21 -43.52 39.14
N LYS A 690 45.94 -43.43 39.58
CA LYS A 690 45.03 -44.48 40.05
C LYS A 690 43.58 -43.93 40.22
N LYS A 691 42.59 -44.73 39.79
CA LYS A 691 41.19 -44.88 40.25
C LYS A 691 40.41 -43.68 40.82
N GLY A 692 39.30 -43.37 40.16
CA GLY A 692 38.04 -42.89 40.73
C GLY A 692 36.92 -43.20 39.74
N LYS A 693 36.11 -44.21 40.06
CA LYS A 693 34.94 -44.66 39.30
C LYS A 693 33.72 -43.92 39.87
N ASP A 694 32.69 -43.77 39.05
CA ASP A 694 31.32 -43.36 39.38
C ASP A 694 31.00 -41.86 39.32
N GLN A 695 30.90 -41.35 38.08
CA GLN A 695 29.77 -40.52 37.64
C GLN A 695 29.72 -40.59 36.12
N LYS A 696 28.99 -41.59 35.61
CA LYS A 696 28.61 -41.63 34.20
C LYS A 696 27.37 -40.75 34.09
N ASP A 697 27.58 -39.43 34.10
CA ASP A 697 26.53 -38.48 33.76
C ASP A 697 25.99 -38.90 32.40
N GLN A 698 24.71 -39.25 32.37
CA GLN A 698 23.97 -39.46 31.12
C GLN A 698 24.05 -38.13 30.36
N GLU A 699 24.86 -38.11 29.29
CA GLU A 699 25.04 -36.94 28.45
C GLU A 699 23.68 -36.46 27.92
N PRO A 700 23.39 -35.15 27.89
CA PRO A 700 22.12 -34.67 27.34
C PRO A 700 22.13 -34.88 25.81
N HIS A 701 21.49 -35.95 25.35
CA HIS A 701 21.22 -36.20 23.93
C HIS A 701 20.15 -35.23 23.35
N HIS A 702 19.71 -34.25 24.14
CA HIS A 702 18.48 -33.49 23.91
C HIS A 702 18.71 -32.10 23.27
N VAL A 703 19.97 -31.70 23.06
CA VAL A 703 20.34 -30.40 22.47
C VAL A 703 21.01 -30.57 21.12
N PHE A 704 20.49 -29.85 20.13
CA PHE A 704 21.02 -29.75 18.77
C PHE A 704 21.82 -28.45 18.62
N LEU A 705 23.15 -28.54 18.62
CA LEU A 705 24.04 -27.39 18.55
C LEU A 705 24.45 -27.08 17.10
N MET A 706 24.06 -25.90 16.62
CA MET A 706 24.47 -25.34 15.33
C MET A 706 25.59 -24.32 15.54
N ARG A 707 26.74 -24.60 14.94
CA ARG A 707 27.92 -23.72 14.93
C ARG A 707 28.06 -23.00 13.59
N GLU A 708 28.98 -22.05 13.50
CA GLU A 708 29.22 -21.26 12.28
C GLU A 708 29.25 -22.15 11.03
N GLU A 709 30.04 -23.23 11.02
CA GLU A 709 30.17 -24.16 9.88
C GLU A 709 28.85 -24.81 9.46
N HIS A 710 27.93 -25.04 10.40
CA HIS A 710 26.62 -25.60 10.13
C HIS A 710 25.63 -24.54 9.67
N VAL A 711 25.73 -23.33 10.23
CA VAL A 711 24.94 -22.17 9.81
C VAL A 711 25.27 -21.80 8.36
N LYS A 712 26.54 -21.88 7.93
CA LYS A 712 26.91 -21.63 6.51
C LYS A 712 26.17 -22.53 5.52
N VAL A 713 25.80 -23.74 5.95
CA VAL A 713 25.15 -24.74 5.09
C VAL A 713 23.66 -24.43 4.90
N LEU A 714 23.04 -23.64 5.79
CA LEU A 714 21.61 -23.31 5.67
C LEU A 714 21.30 -22.50 4.41
N ASP A 715 22.23 -21.64 4.00
CA ASP A 715 22.20 -20.89 2.76
C ASP A 715 23.63 -20.50 2.37
N SER A 716 24.28 -21.39 1.62
CA SER A 716 25.68 -21.23 1.23
C SER A 716 25.90 -20.05 0.29
N GLU A 717 24.90 -19.65 -0.49
CA GLU A 717 25.00 -18.52 -1.41
C GLU A 717 24.97 -17.20 -0.64
N ALA A 718 23.98 -17.03 0.25
CA ALA A 718 23.93 -15.84 1.10
C ALA A 718 25.10 -15.77 2.08
N TRP A 719 25.60 -16.92 2.55
CA TRP A 719 26.78 -16.95 3.40
C TRP A 719 28.08 -16.68 2.64
N ALA A 720 28.23 -17.15 1.40
CA ALA A 720 29.41 -16.87 0.57
C ALA A 720 29.48 -15.40 0.11
N ALA A 721 28.36 -14.67 0.18
CA ALA A 721 28.32 -13.25 -0.09
C ALA A 721 28.90 -12.39 1.06
N ARG A 722 29.07 -12.95 2.27
CA ARG A 722 29.83 -12.36 3.39
C ARG A 722 31.33 -12.46 3.10
#